data_AF-A0A1H7WJH5-F1
#
_entry.id   AF-A0A1H7WJH5-F1
#
_cell.length_a   1.000
_cell.length_b   1.000
_cell.length_c   1.000
_cell.angle_alpha   90.00
_cell.angle_beta   90.00
_cell.angle_gamma   90.00
#
_symmetry.space_group_name_H-M   'P 1'
#
loop_
_entity.id
_entity.type
_entity.pdbx_description
1 polymer ?
#
loop_
_entity_poly.entity_id
_entity_poly.type
_entity_poly.pdbx_seq_one_letter_code
_entity_poly.pdbx_strand_id
1 'polypeptide(L)'
;MSETTSEPQPDAQRQRPPERVAVIAIHGVADQKSGDTARAIASLMVNAGSAQVRYSQGDCDSFIMAVPPLKAMAGNRSAKPLPRGSVRKVQPSSQAPDSLGKAFEQSTRSDFQREEWVVGSSAPSAPVVVPGGGAPAPAGTRAPTPRNMIEADAGIAFSDYLLSKWKGADNDTYEATRIRMTRTASGAGTAPQQHRQQQVDVHEMYWADLSRLSGALPRIVTELFTVVFRLSLLGRDAVDRASADAGRRQPDRQPPRRWHWLTNLQRGLDWAFSNLLANLFSQLLLIGLLVVAWGVAEPHTAVLRTVLAVAVPTLAAWWYCYRHAARPSSRLAAAVFAALAAVLLHAVPAHWVVGLGCLALLALLFDYVLRVAAARFPAMRAVGLVFLAVTALALLGHVVAEVLASGGRADLHSWVRGGLRAFEYMLFGIVVWWAAAVVPFLLWFVFGQMAARDGAAAHGSVATGRLGLMVSMASFVALSMAIWALLTTLVEFGAADTSYCPLIFDVGTGCFPKGSTFLHLRYLRSTETFVLAAGLTLALLLYMIVVLVPSVLAEIRNGLGTAQNLGRWLSGGYRRLEAVVTGLAAMSVIVAAVVGVILLLARCGILPKDLVGGEIFEWFGPVSELVLKPLVLSAATAAAALSAFGGVLSRYVPWLRLPLDVVLDVDNHFREFPRHAIPRARIFSRYVALLEHIAAQKYDRIVIVAHSQGTVISAELLRYLQHRAQWQADAGIDDRVTRLWPQLQGRIHLLTAGCPLRQLYAQRFPLLYAWVGRTTAPGSSGPLASDVGVNRWVNLYTTGDYVGRWLWCDPPPAIDTVGGHATLWNPAPAFAPMTGPERDVCVGIGAHTHYFEQGGTYAARWIDALVN
;
A
#
# COMPACT_ATOMS: atom_id res chain seq x y z
N MET A 1 65.44 20.68 -65.13
CA MET A 1 64.09 21.18 -64.81
C MET A 1 63.24 19.94 -64.57
N SER A 2 63.02 19.63 -63.30
CA SER A 2 62.46 18.34 -62.85
C SER A 2 60.94 18.43 -62.73
N GLU A 3 60.24 17.53 -63.40
CA GLU A 3 58.82 17.25 -63.19
C GLU A 3 58.62 16.66 -61.79
N THR A 4 57.70 17.25 -61.03
CA THR A 4 57.20 16.71 -59.76
C THR A 4 55.72 16.40 -59.93
N THR A 5 55.42 15.11 -60.00
CA THR A 5 54.10 14.51 -59.86
C THR A 5 53.54 14.81 -58.47
N SER A 6 52.42 15.52 -58.38
CA SER A 6 51.65 15.68 -57.15
C SER A 6 50.72 14.49 -56.94
N GLU A 7 51.00 13.68 -55.92
CA GLU A 7 50.10 12.64 -55.41
C GLU A 7 48.77 13.23 -54.89
N PRO A 8 47.63 12.52 -55.06
CA PRO A 8 46.39 12.90 -54.41
C PRO A 8 46.46 12.57 -52.90
N GLN A 9 46.20 13.59 -52.10
CA GLN A 9 46.03 13.52 -50.64
C GLN A 9 44.99 12.44 -50.27
N PRO A 10 45.26 11.53 -49.32
CA PRO A 10 44.29 10.52 -48.94
C PRO A 10 43.09 11.17 -48.25
N ASP A 11 41.90 10.82 -48.71
CA ASP A 11 40.61 11.20 -48.14
C ASP A 11 40.65 11.13 -46.61
N ALA A 12 40.41 12.28 -45.99
CA ALA A 12 40.11 12.37 -44.57
C ALA A 12 38.89 11.47 -44.29
N GLN A 13 39.16 10.28 -43.75
CA GLN A 13 38.15 9.38 -43.20
C GLN A 13 37.26 10.19 -42.27
N ARG A 14 36.03 10.49 -42.70
CA ARG A 14 35.00 11.07 -41.85
C ARG A 14 34.80 10.10 -40.68
N GLN A 15 35.43 10.39 -39.55
CA GLN A 15 35.24 9.65 -38.30
C GLN A 15 33.74 9.65 -38.03
N ARG A 16 33.12 8.47 -38.06
CA ARG A 16 31.71 8.34 -37.66
C ARG A 16 31.59 8.89 -36.24
N PRO A 17 30.55 9.70 -35.94
CA PRO A 17 30.33 10.16 -34.58
C PRO A 17 30.28 8.97 -33.63
N PRO A 18 30.84 9.10 -32.42
CA PRO A 18 30.87 8.01 -31.45
C PRO A 18 29.44 7.56 -31.13
N GLU A 19 29.21 6.25 -31.08
CA GLU A 19 27.93 5.66 -30.70
C GLU A 19 27.53 6.17 -29.30
N ARG A 20 26.27 6.60 -29.17
CA ARG A 20 25.72 7.17 -27.93
C ARG A 20 24.74 6.21 -27.29
N VAL A 21 25.02 5.82 -26.05
CA VAL A 21 24.19 4.90 -25.26
C VAL A 21 23.64 5.62 -24.03
N ALA A 22 22.33 5.51 -23.80
CA ALA A 22 21.72 5.95 -22.55
C ALA A 22 21.57 4.76 -21.60
N VAL A 23 22.03 4.90 -20.36
CA VAL A 23 21.77 3.94 -19.27
C VAL A 23 20.78 4.60 -18.31
N ILE A 24 19.60 4.00 -18.09
CA ILE A 24 18.60 4.50 -17.13
C ILE A 24 18.67 3.65 -15.88
N ALA A 25 19.19 4.22 -14.79
CA ALA A 25 19.28 3.59 -13.48
C ALA A 25 18.00 3.83 -12.66
N ILE A 26 17.42 2.74 -12.14
CA ILE A 26 16.15 2.75 -11.42
C ILE A 26 16.29 1.95 -10.14
N HIS A 27 16.14 2.63 -9.01
CA HIS A 27 16.25 2.01 -7.70
C HIS A 27 15.05 1.14 -7.35
N GLY A 28 15.28 0.27 -6.37
CA GLY A 28 14.37 -0.81 -6.03
C GLY A 28 13.45 -0.57 -4.85
N VAL A 29 13.88 0.14 -3.82
CA VAL A 29 13.05 0.49 -2.65
C VAL A 29 13.05 1.99 -2.53
N ALA A 30 11.94 2.60 -2.14
CA ALA A 30 11.83 4.05 -2.05
C ALA A 30 12.64 4.70 -0.89
N ASP A 31 13.96 4.51 -0.79
CA ASP A 31 14.80 4.95 0.34
C ASP A 31 16.14 5.66 -0.02
N GLN A 32 16.52 5.72 -1.30
CA GLN A 32 17.74 6.41 -1.80
C GLN A 32 17.56 7.93 -2.00
N LYS A 33 18.61 8.75 -1.92
CA LYS A 33 18.50 10.18 -2.27
C LYS A 33 18.58 10.36 -3.78
N SER A 34 18.08 11.50 -4.27
CA SER A 34 18.24 11.88 -5.68
C SER A 34 19.74 11.88 -6.05
N GLY A 35 20.04 11.30 -7.21
CA GLY A 35 21.36 11.10 -7.77
C GLY A 35 22.13 9.89 -7.25
N ASP A 36 21.70 9.23 -6.16
CA ASP A 36 22.46 8.13 -5.54
C ASP A 36 22.52 6.91 -6.47
N THR A 37 21.43 6.57 -7.15
CA THR A 37 21.34 5.36 -7.98
C THR A 37 22.22 5.47 -9.22
N ALA A 38 22.17 6.62 -9.91
CA ALA A 38 23.02 6.87 -11.07
C ALA A 38 24.50 6.87 -10.68
N ARG A 39 24.86 7.48 -9.54
CA ARG A 39 26.23 7.47 -9.02
C ARG A 39 26.71 6.06 -8.71
N ALA A 40 25.88 5.23 -8.07
CA ALA A 40 26.22 3.85 -7.77
C ALA A 40 26.49 3.03 -9.04
N ILE A 41 25.64 3.14 -10.06
CA ILE A 41 25.83 2.45 -11.34
C ILE A 41 27.09 2.96 -12.07
N ALA A 42 27.29 4.28 -12.13
CA ALA A 42 28.48 4.86 -12.77
C ALA A 42 29.77 4.41 -12.07
N SER A 43 29.82 4.49 -10.74
CA SER A 43 30.96 4.01 -9.94
C SER A 43 31.21 2.51 -10.13
N LEU A 44 30.14 1.70 -10.19
CA LEU A 44 30.24 0.27 -10.45
C LEU A 44 30.89 -0.01 -11.82
N MET A 45 30.47 0.69 -12.87
CA MET A 45 31.02 0.52 -14.22
C MET A 45 32.49 0.98 -14.33
N VAL A 46 32.86 2.07 -13.65
CA VAL A 46 34.26 2.54 -13.58
C VAL A 46 35.15 1.52 -12.86
N ASN A 47 34.70 1.03 -11.70
CA ASN A 47 35.50 0.16 -10.84
C ASN A 47 35.63 -1.27 -11.38
N ALA A 48 34.64 -1.77 -12.11
CA ALA A 48 34.67 -3.13 -12.66
C ALA A 48 35.44 -3.26 -13.98
N GLY A 49 36.03 -2.17 -14.49
CA GLY A 49 36.77 -2.13 -15.74
C GLY A 49 37.81 -3.26 -15.84
N SER A 50 37.91 -3.86 -17.02
CA SER A 50 38.95 -4.86 -17.32
C SER A 50 40.08 -4.22 -18.13
N ALA A 51 41.20 -4.92 -18.32
CA ALA A 51 42.27 -4.45 -19.21
C ALA A 51 41.78 -4.18 -20.66
N GLN A 52 40.66 -4.80 -21.07
CA GLN A 52 40.09 -4.69 -22.41
C GLN A 52 39.04 -3.59 -22.54
N VAL A 53 38.38 -3.19 -21.45
CA VAL A 53 37.30 -2.19 -21.45
C VAL A 53 37.44 -1.28 -20.24
N ARG A 54 37.59 0.02 -20.48
CA ARG A 54 37.70 1.04 -19.44
C ARG A 54 36.59 2.07 -19.57
N TYR A 55 35.99 2.41 -18.44
CA TYR A 55 35.08 3.53 -18.31
C TYR A 55 35.79 4.69 -17.61
N SER A 56 35.66 5.90 -18.16
CA SER A 56 36.04 7.13 -17.47
C SER A 56 34.80 7.96 -17.18
N GLN A 57 34.71 8.47 -15.96
CA GLN A 57 33.62 9.36 -15.54
C GLN A 57 33.90 10.78 -16.02
N GLY A 58 32.89 11.42 -16.60
CA GLY A 58 32.84 12.84 -16.93
C GLY A 58 31.89 13.60 -16.00
N ASP A 59 31.29 14.68 -16.51
CA ASP A 59 30.48 15.60 -15.71
C ASP A 59 29.21 14.96 -15.13
N CYS A 60 28.82 15.40 -13.94
CA CYS A 60 27.55 15.09 -13.30
C CYS A 60 26.69 16.36 -13.28
N ASP A 61 25.60 16.36 -14.04
CA ASP A 61 24.68 17.49 -14.14
C ASP A 61 23.30 17.11 -13.55
N SER A 62 22.58 18.10 -13.00
CA SER A 62 21.14 18.00 -12.77
C SER A 62 20.38 19.00 -13.64
N PHE A 63 19.18 18.62 -14.07
CA PHE A 63 18.31 19.49 -14.86
C PHE A 63 16.84 19.31 -14.49
N ILE A 64 16.07 20.39 -14.58
CA ILE A 64 14.64 20.38 -14.28
C ILE A 64 13.86 20.08 -15.54
N MET A 65 12.94 19.13 -15.45
CA MET A 65 12.04 18.71 -16.51
C MET A 65 10.59 18.80 -16.07
N ALA A 66 9.74 19.29 -16.97
CA ALA A 66 8.29 19.32 -16.75
C ALA A 66 7.73 17.90 -16.87
N VAL A 67 6.83 17.54 -15.96
CA VAL A 67 6.17 16.23 -15.92
C VAL A 67 4.69 16.39 -16.23
N PRO A 68 4.32 16.37 -17.52
CA PRO A 68 2.92 16.41 -17.91
C PRO A 68 2.25 15.04 -17.61
N PRO A 69 1.03 15.02 -17.05
CA PRO A 69 0.36 13.79 -16.65
C PRO A 69 0.14 12.87 -17.86
N LEU A 70 0.38 11.59 -17.65
CA LEU A 70 0.04 10.54 -18.61
C LEU A 70 -1.48 10.28 -18.53
N LYS A 71 -2.21 10.57 -19.60
CA LYS A 71 -3.67 10.38 -19.65
C LYS A 71 -4.02 8.92 -19.92
N ALA A 72 -5.19 8.44 -19.47
CA ALA A 72 -5.70 7.11 -19.81
C ALA A 72 -6.14 6.99 -21.30
N MET A 73 -6.06 5.77 -21.84
CA MET A 73 -6.55 5.34 -23.15
C MET A 73 -8.07 5.29 -23.23
N ALA A 74 -8.76 4.77 -22.20
CA ALA A 74 -10.22 4.64 -22.18
C ALA A 74 -10.97 6.00 -22.12
N GLY A 75 -10.23 7.12 -22.16
CA GLY A 75 -10.74 8.47 -22.35
C GLY A 75 -11.02 9.22 -21.05
N ASN A 76 -10.19 10.20 -20.73
CA ASN A 76 -10.60 11.32 -19.86
C ASN A 76 -11.32 12.37 -20.70
N ARG A 77 -12.62 12.18 -20.96
CA ARG A 77 -13.45 13.20 -21.65
C ARG A 77 -13.86 14.37 -20.74
N SER A 78 -13.48 14.38 -19.46
CA SER A 78 -13.95 15.38 -18.48
C SER A 78 -13.06 16.62 -18.32
N ALA A 79 -12.36 17.06 -19.36
CA ALA A 79 -11.72 18.38 -19.36
C ALA A 79 -12.23 19.20 -20.54
N LYS A 80 -13.34 19.92 -20.34
CA LYS A 80 -13.61 21.09 -21.17
C LYS A 80 -12.35 21.97 -21.13
N PRO A 81 -11.78 22.38 -22.27
CA PRO A 81 -10.72 23.38 -22.27
C PRO A 81 -11.25 24.63 -21.57
N LEU A 82 -10.55 25.07 -20.53
CA LEU A 82 -10.90 26.34 -19.87
C LEU A 82 -10.65 27.48 -20.87
N PRO A 83 -11.51 28.50 -20.89
CA PRO A 83 -11.23 29.75 -21.60
C PRO A 83 -9.89 30.32 -21.12
N ARG A 84 -9.05 30.80 -22.05
CA ARG A 84 -7.80 31.49 -21.72
C ARG A 84 -8.10 32.62 -20.71
N GLY A 85 -7.49 32.55 -19.52
CA GLY A 85 -7.57 33.60 -18.49
C GLY A 85 -8.16 33.21 -17.14
N SER A 86 -8.72 32.00 -16.97
CA SER A 86 -9.24 31.59 -15.66
C SER A 86 -8.12 31.09 -14.73
N VAL A 87 -7.72 31.91 -13.75
CA VAL A 87 -6.89 31.46 -12.62
C VAL A 87 -7.77 30.60 -11.71
N ARG A 88 -7.56 29.28 -11.71
CA ARG A 88 -8.13 28.41 -10.68
C ARG A 88 -7.50 28.83 -9.36
N LYS A 89 -8.27 29.45 -8.46
CA LYS A 89 -7.95 29.38 -7.02
C LYS A 89 -7.91 27.89 -6.70
N VAL A 90 -6.71 27.36 -6.45
CA VAL A 90 -6.50 25.99 -6.01
C VAL A 90 -7.12 25.88 -4.63
N GLN A 91 -8.43 25.63 -4.59
CA GLN A 91 -9.05 25.07 -3.41
C GLN A 91 -8.61 23.61 -3.36
N PRO A 92 -7.94 23.16 -2.28
CA PRO A 92 -7.51 21.79 -2.15
C PRO A 92 -8.77 20.91 -2.09
N SER A 93 -9.15 20.29 -3.21
CA SER A 93 -10.32 19.43 -3.27
C SER A 93 -10.00 18.09 -2.64
N SER A 94 -10.00 18.05 -1.31
CA SER A 94 -10.11 16.86 -0.47
C SER A 94 -11.54 16.29 -0.48
N GLN A 95 -12.25 16.39 -1.61
CA GLN A 95 -13.66 16.02 -1.66
C GLN A 95 -13.80 14.50 -1.56
N ALA A 96 -14.18 14.08 -0.35
CA ALA A 96 -14.94 12.88 -0.07
C ALA A 96 -16.08 12.72 -1.11
N PRO A 97 -16.53 11.50 -1.40
CA PRO A 97 -17.61 11.26 -2.35
C PRO A 97 -18.80 12.20 -2.13
N ASP A 98 -19.31 12.78 -3.23
CA ASP A 98 -20.34 13.83 -3.23
C ASP A 98 -21.67 13.40 -2.55
N SER A 99 -21.85 12.10 -2.27
CA SER A 99 -23.00 11.58 -1.51
C SER A 99 -22.65 10.33 -0.69
N LEU A 100 -23.38 10.11 0.41
CA LEU A 100 -23.27 8.93 1.26
C LEU A 100 -23.49 7.62 0.49
N GLY A 101 -24.41 7.62 -0.48
CA GLY A 101 -24.66 6.47 -1.35
C GLY A 101 -23.45 6.08 -2.18
N LYS A 102 -22.77 7.06 -2.80
CA LYS A 102 -21.52 6.82 -3.54
C LYS A 102 -20.40 6.34 -2.62
N ALA A 103 -20.32 6.85 -1.39
CA ALA A 103 -19.33 6.40 -0.40
C ALA A 103 -19.51 4.92 -0.02
N PHE A 104 -20.76 4.52 0.22
CA PHE A 104 -21.12 3.15 0.53
C PHE A 104 -20.86 2.22 -0.67
N GLU A 105 -21.25 2.64 -1.87
CA GLU A 105 -21.04 1.89 -3.11
C GLU A 105 -19.54 1.70 -3.43
N GLN A 106 -18.72 2.75 -3.26
CA GLN A 106 -17.26 2.66 -3.43
C GLN A 106 -16.58 1.81 -2.36
N SER A 107 -17.15 1.74 -1.16
CA SER A 107 -16.61 0.89 -0.08
C SER A 107 -16.89 -0.61 -0.31
N THR A 108 -17.99 -0.93 -1.00
CA THR A 108 -18.47 -2.31 -1.17
C THR A 108 -17.95 -3.00 -2.43
N ARG A 109 -17.63 -2.25 -3.50
CA ARG A 109 -17.10 -2.81 -4.75
C ARG A 109 -15.95 -1.97 -5.31
N SER A 110 -14.90 -2.64 -5.79
CA SER A 110 -13.79 -1.99 -6.49
C SER A 110 -14.28 -1.32 -7.78
N ASP A 111 -13.93 -0.04 -7.96
CA ASP A 111 -14.28 0.75 -9.14
C ASP A 111 -13.65 0.18 -10.43
N PHE A 112 -12.57 -0.60 -10.31
CA PHE A 112 -11.94 -1.32 -11.44
C PHE A 112 -12.82 -2.44 -12.00
N GLN A 113 -13.73 -2.99 -11.21
CA GLN A 113 -14.60 -4.10 -11.65
C GLN A 113 -15.94 -3.64 -12.20
N ARG A 114 -16.12 -2.33 -12.37
CA ARG A 114 -17.30 -1.76 -13.02
C ARG A 114 -17.14 -1.90 -14.52
N GLU A 115 -18.22 -2.23 -15.22
CA GLU A 115 -18.22 -2.40 -16.69
C GLU A 115 -17.80 -1.11 -17.42
N GLU A 116 -18.00 0.04 -16.78
CA GLU A 116 -17.58 1.35 -17.26
C GLU A 116 -16.99 2.17 -16.09
N TRP A 117 -15.65 2.19 -15.95
CA TRP A 117 -15.00 3.09 -14.97
C TRP A 117 -14.81 4.53 -15.47
N VAL A 118 -15.19 4.79 -16.73
CA VAL A 118 -15.21 6.11 -17.36
C VAL A 118 -16.48 6.84 -16.90
N VAL A 119 -16.39 7.61 -15.83
CA VAL A 119 -17.54 8.38 -15.34
C VAL A 119 -17.71 9.63 -16.21
N GLY A 120 -18.65 9.54 -17.14
CA GLY A 120 -19.16 10.65 -17.93
C GLY A 120 -20.58 10.34 -18.37
N SER A 121 -21.55 10.68 -17.53
CA SER A 121 -22.98 10.62 -17.86
C SER A 121 -23.29 11.54 -19.04
N SER A 122 -23.27 10.97 -20.23
CA SER A 122 -24.30 11.17 -21.24
C SER A 122 -24.40 9.84 -21.96
N ALA A 123 -25.51 9.14 -21.75
CA ALA A 123 -25.99 8.20 -22.74
C ALA A 123 -25.85 8.85 -24.13
N PRO A 124 -25.53 8.11 -25.20
CA PRO A 124 -25.49 8.69 -26.54
C PRO A 124 -26.89 9.24 -26.86
N SER A 125 -27.10 10.53 -26.64
CA SER A 125 -28.30 11.23 -27.03
C SER A 125 -28.30 11.30 -28.54
N ALA A 126 -29.06 10.36 -29.12
CA ALA A 126 -29.52 10.27 -30.50
C ALA A 126 -28.43 10.20 -31.59
N PRO A 127 -28.67 9.43 -32.68
CA PRO A 127 -27.90 9.63 -33.89
C PRO A 127 -28.13 11.07 -34.34
N VAL A 128 -27.05 11.84 -34.48
CA VAL A 128 -27.08 13.08 -35.26
C VAL A 128 -27.37 12.64 -36.68
N VAL A 129 -28.65 12.67 -37.06
CA VAL A 129 -29.07 12.61 -38.46
C VAL A 129 -28.54 13.89 -39.08
N VAL A 130 -27.42 13.78 -39.78
CA VAL A 130 -27.01 14.80 -40.74
C VAL A 130 -28.06 14.77 -41.85
N PRO A 131 -28.79 15.87 -42.13
CA PRO A 131 -29.66 15.92 -43.29
C PRO A 131 -28.75 16.03 -44.53
N GLY A 132 -28.51 14.90 -45.18
CA GLY A 132 -27.69 14.79 -46.38
C GLY A 132 -27.18 13.37 -46.51
N GLY A 133 -27.69 12.63 -47.51
CA GLY A 133 -27.52 11.19 -47.65
C GLY A 133 -26.09 10.73 -47.97
N GLY A 134 -25.25 10.69 -46.94
CA GLY A 134 -23.99 9.96 -46.93
C GLY A 134 -24.13 8.72 -46.06
N ALA A 135 -23.67 7.57 -46.56
CA ALA A 135 -23.65 6.32 -45.83
C ALA A 135 -23.04 6.47 -44.41
N PRO A 136 -23.53 5.73 -43.40
CA PRO A 136 -22.95 5.77 -42.06
C PRO A 136 -21.46 5.40 -42.14
N ALA A 137 -20.60 6.25 -41.58
CA ALA A 137 -19.18 5.97 -41.46
C ALA A 137 -18.95 4.62 -40.75
N PRO A 138 -17.98 3.80 -41.20
CA PRO A 138 -17.72 2.49 -40.62
C PRO A 138 -17.38 2.60 -39.13
N ALA A 139 -17.78 1.60 -38.36
CA ALA A 139 -17.71 1.51 -36.89
C ALA A 139 -16.27 1.40 -36.30
N GLY A 140 -15.29 2.13 -36.85
CA GLY A 140 -13.86 2.00 -36.54
C GLY A 140 -13.25 2.99 -35.55
N THR A 141 -14.01 3.95 -34.99
CA THR A 141 -13.47 5.09 -34.22
C THR A 141 -13.85 5.11 -32.73
N ARG A 142 -14.05 3.95 -32.10
CA ARG A 142 -14.35 3.88 -30.66
C ARG A 142 -13.08 3.64 -29.84
N ALA A 143 -12.79 4.56 -28.92
CA ALA A 143 -11.79 4.37 -27.88
C ALA A 143 -12.02 3.02 -27.16
N PRO A 144 -10.95 2.33 -26.72
CA PRO A 144 -11.08 1.00 -26.14
C PRO A 144 -11.97 1.06 -24.90
N THR A 145 -12.96 0.15 -24.84
CA THR A 145 -13.80 0.04 -23.65
C THR A 145 -13.01 -0.66 -22.54
N PRO A 146 -13.25 -0.31 -21.26
CA PRO A 146 -12.64 -1.00 -20.12
C PRO A 146 -12.70 -2.53 -20.21
N ARG A 147 -13.85 -3.05 -20.64
CA ARG A 147 -14.06 -4.49 -20.82
C ARG A 147 -13.11 -5.10 -21.85
N ASN A 148 -13.02 -4.51 -23.05
CA ASN A 148 -12.14 -5.01 -24.10
C ASN A 148 -10.67 -4.98 -23.65
N MET A 149 -10.28 -3.98 -22.87
CA MET A 149 -8.94 -3.90 -22.32
C MET A 149 -8.64 -5.00 -21.31
N ILE A 150 -9.57 -5.29 -20.39
CA ILE A 150 -9.42 -6.37 -19.40
C ILE A 150 -9.33 -7.73 -20.09
N GLU A 151 -10.13 -7.95 -21.14
CA GLU A 151 -10.13 -9.18 -21.93
C GLU A 151 -8.80 -9.36 -22.69
N ALA A 152 -8.20 -8.28 -23.18
CA ALA A 152 -6.90 -8.31 -23.84
C ALA A 152 -5.73 -8.49 -22.85
N ASP A 153 -5.63 -7.62 -21.84
CA ASP A 153 -4.62 -7.69 -20.79
C ASP A 153 -5.08 -6.95 -19.52
N ALA A 154 -5.40 -7.72 -18.48
CA ALA A 154 -5.87 -7.18 -17.21
C ALA A 154 -4.87 -6.24 -16.51
N GLY A 155 -3.56 -6.46 -16.69
CA GLY A 155 -2.50 -5.63 -16.10
C GLY A 155 -2.41 -4.26 -16.78
N ILE A 156 -2.52 -4.23 -18.11
CA ILE A 156 -2.60 -2.98 -18.89
C ILE A 156 -3.88 -2.22 -18.54
N ALA A 157 -5.01 -2.91 -18.49
CA ALA A 157 -6.30 -2.33 -18.12
C ALA A 157 -6.27 -1.71 -16.71
N PHE A 158 -5.59 -2.36 -15.76
CA PHE A 158 -5.43 -1.82 -14.40
C PHE A 158 -4.55 -0.57 -14.36
N SER A 159 -3.48 -0.52 -15.15
CA SER A 159 -2.66 0.69 -15.26
C SER A 159 -3.44 1.84 -15.89
N ASP A 160 -4.23 1.56 -16.93
CA ASP A 160 -5.13 2.56 -17.54
C ASP A 160 -6.17 3.08 -16.56
N TYR A 161 -6.77 2.18 -15.79
CA TYR A 161 -7.72 2.50 -14.74
C TYR A 161 -7.13 3.49 -13.72
N LEU A 162 -5.93 3.23 -13.19
CA LEU A 162 -5.28 4.13 -12.23
C LEU A 162 -4.98 5.51 -12.84
N LEU A 163 -4.58 5.56 -14.11
CA LEU A 163 -4.38 6.82 -14.82
C LEU A 163 -5.72 7.57 -15.03
N SER A 164 -6.82 6.87 -15.25
CA SER A 164 -8.15 7.48 -15.42
C SER A 164 -8.68 8.09 -14.11
N LYS A 165 -8.34 7.49 -12.96
CA LYS A 165 -8.78 7.97 -11.64
C LYS A 165 -7.92 9.10 -11.08
N TRP A 166 -6.77 9.38 -11.69
CA TRP A 166 -5.88 10.46 -11.27
C TRP A 166 -6.54 11.84 -11.42
N LYS A 167 -6.55 12.61 -10.33
CA LYS A 167 -7.11 13.97 -10.24
C LYS A 167 -6.08 15.02 -9.76
N GLY A 168 -4.78 14.69 -9.81
CA GLY A 168 -3.73 15.60 -9.34
C GLY A 168 -3.47 16.76 -10.30
N ALA A 169 -2.56 17.66 -9.92
CA ALA A 169 -2.22 18.84 -10.72
C ALA A 169 -1.61 18.45 -12.08
N ASP A 170 -1.86 19.28 -13.09
CA ASP A 170 -1.46 19.02 -14.48
C ASP A 170 0.04 19.27 -14.76
N ASN A 171 0.78 19.92 -13.85
CA ASN A 171 2.18 20.27 -14.06
C ASN A 171 2.99 20.02 -12.78
N ASP A 172 3.63 18.85 -12.70
CA ASP A 172 4.65 18.55 -11.69
C ASP A 172 6.05 18.82 -12.29
N THR A 173 7.07 19.04 -11.47
CA THR A 173 8.46 19.19 -11.92
C THR A 173 9.31 18.05 -11.39
N TYR A 174 10.34 17.68 -12.15
CA TYR A 174 11.27 16.62 -11.79
C TYR A 174 12.70 17.09 -12.03
N GLU A 175 13.54 17.04 -11.00
CA GLU A 175 14.98 17.24 -11.13
C GLU A 175 15.62 15.90 -11.48
N ALA A 176 16.10 15.77 -12.72
CA ALA A 176 16.75 14.57 -13.22
C ALA A 176 18.28 14.71 -13.11
N THR A 177 18.93 13.64 -12.66
CA THR A 177 20.39 13.55 -12.61
C THR A 177 20.92 12.80 -13.83
N ARG A 178 22.00 13.31 -14.44
CA ARG A 178 22.75 12.67 -15.53
C ARG A 178 24.24 12.67 -15.23
N ILE A 179 24.89 11.52 -15.41
CA ILE A 179 26.35 11.37 -15.35
C ILE A 179 26.85 10.99 -16.73
N ARG A 180 27.73 11.79 -17.31
CA ARG A 180 28.36 11.49 -18.60
C ARG A 180 29.56 10.58 -18.38
N MET A 181 29.73 9.59 -19.24
CA MET A 181 30.82 8.63 -19.19
C MET A 181 31.35 8.35 -20.60
N THR A 182 32.61 7.95 -20.68
CA THR A 182 33.22 7.46 -21.92
C THR A 182 33.65 6.02 -21.73
N ARG A 183 33.27 5.15 -22.66
CA ARG A 183 33.74 3.77 -22.73
C ARG A 183 34.81 3.66 -23.81
N THR A 184 35.96 3.08 -23.46
CA THR A 184 37.03 2.75 -24.41
C THR A 184 37.29 1.25 -24.38
N ALA A 185 37.17 0.61 -25.55
CA ALA A 185 37.48 -0.80 -25.72
C ALA A 185 38.75 -0.96 -26.58
N SER A 186 39.68 -1.79 -26.12
CA SER A 186 40.88 -2.18 -26.86
C SER A 186 40.58 -3.45 -27.66
N GLY A 187 40.62 -3.36 -28.99
CA GLY A 187 40.36 -4.51 -29.87
C GLY A 187 41.36 -5.65 -29.63
N ALA A 188 40.86 -6.88 -29.53
CA ALA A 188 41.69 -8.08 -29.45
C ALA A 188 42.14 -8.49 -30.87
N GLY A 189 43.40 -8.19 -31.24
CA GLY A 189 44.08 -8.77 -32.42
C GLY A 189 44.74 -7.79 -33.41
N THR A 190 46.08 -7.79 -33.40
CA THR A 190 47.07 -7.53 -34.49
C THR A 190 46.73 -6.67 -35.71
N ALA A 191 46.27 -5.42 -35.51
CA ALA A 191 46.39 -4.31 -36.47
C ALA A 191 46.36 -2.97 -35.70
N PRO A 192 46.82 -1.82 -36.25
CA PRO A 192 46.95 -0.56 -35.49
C PRO A 192 45.63 -0.21 -34.78
N GLN A 193 45.71 -0.13 -33.45
CA GLN A 193 44.58 -0.05 -32.52
C GLN A 193 43.70 1.18 -32.79
N GLN A 194 42.59 1.01 -33.49
CA GLN A 194 41.48 1.95 -33.39
C GLN A 194 40.71 1.65 -32.11
N HIS A 195 40.95 2.44 -31.07
CA HIS A 195 40.13 2.43 -29.86
C HIS A 195 38.68 2.76 -30.23
N ARG A 196 37.74 1.83 -30.05
CA ARG A 196 36.32 2.12 -30.23
C ARG A 196 35.86 2.91 -28.99
N GLN A 197 35.62 4.20 -29.18
CA GLN A 197 35.12 5.11 -28.14
C GLN A 197 33.61 5.24 -28.27
N GLN A 198 32.89 5.01 -27.17
CA GLN A 198 31.44 5.18 -27.07
C GLN A 198 31.12 6.18 -25.97
N GLN A 199 30.11 7.02 -26.19
CA GLN A 199 29.60 7.93 -25.16
C GLN A 199 28.46 7.25 -24.42
N VAL A 200 28.55 7.20 -23.09
CA VAL A 200 27.55 6.57 -22.24
C VAL A 200 27.03 7.59 -21.25
N ASP A 201 25.74 7.91 -21.30
CA ASP A 201 25.12 8.83 -20.35
C ASP A 201 24.23 8.03 -19.38
N VAL A 202 24.54 8.07 -18.08
CA VAL A 202 23.78 7.43 -17.02
C VAL A 202 22.75 8.42 -16.47
N HIS A 203 21.47 8.15 -16.73
CA HIS A 203 20.32 8.91 -16.24
C HIS A 203 19.69 8.19 -15.04
N GLU A 204 19.14 8.95 -14.09
CA GLU A 204 18.34 8.37 -13.02
C GLU A 204 16.83 8.54 -13.28
N MET A 205 16.06 7.47 -13.06
CA MET A 205 14.61 7.57 -12.85
C MET A 205 14.31 7.50 -11.35
N TYR A 206 14.37 8.64 -10.68
CA TYR A 206 14.12 8.76 -9.27
C TYR A 206 12.61 8.85 -8.98
N TRP A 207 12.11 7.97 -8.11
CA TRP A 207 10.69 7.90 -7.78
C TRP A 207 10.38 7.85 -6.27
N ALA A 208 11.40 7.87 -5.40
CA ALA A 208 11.19 7.64 -3.96
C ALA A 208 10.39 8.77 -3.28
N ASP A 209 10.50 10.01 -3.74
CA ASP A 209 9.69 11.14 -3.28
C ASP A 209 8.18 11.00 -3.58
N LEU A 210 7.83 10.16 -4.55
CA LEU A 210 6.44 9.90 -4.95
C LEU A 210 5.76 8.82 -4.11
N SER A 211 6.54 7.96 -3.45
CA SER A 211 6.08 6.80 -2.69
C SER A 211 6.39 6.88 -1.18
N ARG A 212 7.34 7.72 -0.76
CA ARG A 212 7.75 7.83 0.65
C ARG A 212 6.69 8.34 1.60
N LEU A 213 6.79 7.82 2.82
CA LEU A 213 6.33 8.45 4.05
C LEU A 213 7.12 9.77 4.24
N SER A 214 6.48 10.94 4.12
CA SER A 214 7.15 12.19 4.52
C SER A 214 7.51 12.10 6.01
N GLY A 215 8.71 12.56 6.41
CA GLY A 215 9.27 12.39 7.76
C GLY A 215 8.50 13.02 8.94
N ALA A 216 7.28 13.51 8.74
CA ALA A 216 6.42 13.98 9.81
C ALA A 216 5.74 12.79 10.53
N LEU A 217 5.93 12.69 11.85
CA LEU A 217 5.41 11.59 12.70
C LEU A 217 3.93 11.25 12.48
N PRO A 218 3.00 12.22 12.34
CA PRO A 218 1.58 11.90 12.10
C PRO A 218 1.32 11.14 10.79
N ARG A 219 2.19 11.31 9.77
CA ARG A 219 2.02 10.64 8.48
C ARG A 219 2.50 9.20 8.52
N ILE A 220 3.53 8.88 9.30
CA ILE A 220 4.01 7.51 9.49
C ILE A 220 2.92 6.65 10.13
N VAL A 221 2.33 7.13 11.23
CA VAL A 221 1.24 6.42 11.93
C VAL A 221 0.04 6.21 11.00
N THR A 222 -0.41 7.28 10.33
CA THR A 222 -1.57 7.17 9.45
C THR A 222 -1.33 6.27 8.23
N GLU A 223 -0.11 6.15 7.73
CA GLU A 223 0.24 5.23 6.64
C GLU A 223 0.37 3.79 7.11
N LEU A 224 0.94 3.52 8.30
CA LEU A 224 0.94 2.19 8.90
C LEU A 224 -0.49 1.67 9.10
N PHE A 225 -1.38 2.50 9.65
CA PHE A 225 -2.80 2.19 9.76
C PHE A 225 -3.45 1.95 8.39
N THR A 226 -3.07 2.71 7.37
CA THR A 226 -3.60 2.55 6.01
C THR A 226 -3.22 1.18 5.45
N VAL A 227 -1.96 0.78 5.60
CA VAL A 227 -1.44 -0.50 5.11
C VAL A 227 -2.20 -1.66 5.73
N VAL A 228 -2.47 -1.60 7.04
CA VAL A 228 -3.25 -2.62 7.74
C VAL A 228 -4.56 -2.87 7.00
N PHE A 229 -5.41 -1.88 6.79
CA PHE A 229 -6.69 -2.08 6.10
C PHE A 229 -6.55 -2.35 4.59
N ARG A 230 -5.51 -1.80 3.94
CA ARG A 230 -5.28 -1.99 2.50
C ARG A 230 -4.88 -3.41 2.13
N LEU A 231 -4.16 -4.12 2.99
CA LEU A 231 -3.81 -5.53 2.74
C LEU A 231 -5.05 -6.42 2.59
N SER A 232 -6.09 -6.18 3.40
CA SER A 232 -7.40 -6.83 3.26
C SER A 232 -8.05 -6.49 1.91
N LEU A 233 -8.06 -5.21 1.51
CA LEU A 233 -8.58 -4.77 0.21
C LEU A 233 -7.83 -5.37 -0.98
N LEU A 234 -6.50 -5.49 -0.91
CA LEU A 234 -5.69 -6.14 -1.95
C LEU A 234 -6.04 -7.64 -2.07
N GLY A 235 -6.24 -8.31 -0.93
CA GLY A 235 -6.72 -9.69 -0.88
C GLY A 235 -8.10 -9.85 -1.52
N ARG A 236 -9.03 -8.95 -1.20
CA ARG A 236 -10.36 -8.88 -1.81
C ARG A 236 -10.29 -8.74 -3.33
N ASP A 237 -9.49 -7.80 -3.81
CA ASP A 237 -9.34 -7.51 -5.22
C ASP A 237 -8.71 -8.70 -5.98
N ALA A 238 -7.90 -9.54 -5.33
CA ALA A 238 -7.38 -10.77 -5.91
C ALA A 238 -8.48 -11.86 -6.05
N VAL A 239 -9.32 -12.02 -5.04
CA VAL A 239 -10.45 -12.97 -5.01
C VAL A 239 -11.53 -12.56 -6.01
N ASP A 240 -11.89 -11.28 -6.04
CA ASP A 240 -12.91 -10.76 -6.95
C ASP A 240 -12.51 -10.95 -8.42
N ARG A 241 -11.22 -10.78 -8.75
CA ARG A 241 -10.71 -11.05 -10.11
C ARG A 241 -10.80 -12.54 -10.46
N ALA A 242 -10.48 -13.42 -9.51
CA ALA A 242 -10.59 -14.87 -9.73
C ALA A 242 -12.03 -15.33 -9.90
N SER A 243 -12.97 -14.72 -9.20
CA SER A 243 -14.41 -14.92 -9.45
C SER A 243 -14.82 -14.48 -10.84
N ALA A 244 -14.38 -13.29 -11.28
CA ALA A 244 -14.70 -12.79 -12.63
C ALA A 244 -14.13 -13.72 -13.72
N ASP A 245 -12.90 -14.19 -13.53
CA ASP A 245 -12.28 -15.16 -14.44
C ASP A 245 -13.01 -16.51 -14.47
N ALA A 246 -13.39 -17.04 -13.31
CA ALA A 246 -14.19 -18.26 -13.22
C ALA A 246 -15.55 -18.11 -13.92
N GLY A 247 -16.17 -16.92 -13.84
CA GLY A 247 -17.39 -16.62 -14.57
C GLY A 247 -17.21 -16.60 -16.08
N ARG A 248 -16.10 -16.03 -16.59
CA ARG A 248 -15.80 -16.02 -18.03
C ARG A 248 -15.67 -17.42 -18.65
N ARG A 249 -15.28 -18.42 -17.86
CA ARG A 249 -15.19 -19.82 -18.31
C ARG A 249 -16.55 -20.53 -18.39
N GLN A 250 -17.62 -19.94 -17.84
CA GLN A 250 -18.96 -20.51 -17.89
C GLN A 250 -19.74 -20.03 -19.13
N PRO A 251 -20.63 -20.85 -19.70
CA PRO A 251 -21.49 -20.46 -20.83
C PRO A 251 -22.32 -19.20 -20.55
N ASP A 252 -22.89 -19.11 -19.35
CA ASP A 252 -23.75 -18.00 -18.92
C ASP A 252 -22.96 -16.75 -18.51
N ARG A 253 -21.62 -16.81 -18.56
CA ARG A 253 -20.67 -15.78 -18.10
C ARG A 253 -20.83 -15.36 -16.63
N GLN A 254 -21.56 -16.13 -15.84
CA GLN A 254 -21.74 -15.89 -14.40
C GLN A 254 -20.74 -16.73 -13.59
N PRO A 255 -20.24 -16.22 -12.46
CA PRO A 255 -19.37 -17.00 -11.59
C PRO A 255 -20.12 -18.18 -10.98
N PRO A 256 -19.48 -19.36 -10.82
CA PRO A 256 -20.06 -20.48 -10.08
C PRO A 256 -20.51 -20.04 -8.68
N ARG A 257 -21.56 -20.67 -8.13
CA ARG A 257 -22.12 -20.33 -6.81
C ARG A 257 -21.07 -20.22 -5.69
N ARG A 258 -20.07 -21.11 -5.68
CA ARG A 258 -18.96 -21.08 -4.71
C ARG A 258 -18.16 -19.76 -4.75
N TRP A 259 -17.93 -19.20 -5.93
CA TRP A 259 -17.24 -17.93 -6.12
C TRP A 259 -18.12 -16.75 -5.75
N HIS A 260 -19.41 -16.82 -6.08
CA HIS A 260 -20.38 -15.80 -5.67
C HIS A 260 -20.46 -15.69 -4.14
N TRP A 261 -20.58 -16.81 -3.43
CA TRP A 261 -20.57 -16.82 -1.97
C TRP A 261 -19.24 -16.34 -1.40
N LEU A 262 -18.11 -16.84 -1.90
CA LEU A 262 -16.78 -16.43 -1.44
C LEU A 262 -16.57 -14.92 -1.58
N THR A 263 -16.86 -14.35 -2.74
CA THR A 263 -16.67 -12.90 -3.00
C THR A 263 -17.59 -12.05 -2.13
N ASN A 264 -18.86 -12.43 -1.97
CA ASN A 264 -19.79 -11.70 -1.11
C ASN A 264 -19.37 -11.76 0.37
N LEU A 265 -18.93 -12.94 0.84
CA LEU A 265 -18.44 -13.10 2.21
C LEU A 265 -17.15 -12.31 2.44
N GLN A 266 -16.19 -12.37 1.50
CA GLN A 266 -14.97 -11.57 1.55
C GLN A 266 -15.29 -10.07 1.62
N ARG A 267 -16.14 -9.55 0.71
CA ARG A 267 -16.56 -8.14 0.72
C ARG A 267 -17.26 -7.75 2.02
N GLY A 268 -18.16 -8.61 2.52
CA GLY A 268 -18.90 -8.39 3.76
C GLY A 268 -17.97 -8.35 4.97
N LEU A 269 -17.04 -9.31 5.07
CA LEU A 269 -16.05 -9.37 6.15
C LEU A 269 -15.10 -8.18 6.11
N ASP A 270 -14.55 -7.82 4.94
CA ASP A 270 -13.64 -6.68 4.79
C ASP A 270 -14.35 -5.35 5.13
N TRP A 271 -15.62 -5.21 4.72
CA TRP A 271 -16.43 -4.04 5.02
C TRP A 271 -16.78 -3.95 6.51
N ALA A 272 -17.22 -5.06 7.12
CA ALA A 272 -17.53 -5.13 8.54
C ALA A 272 -16.28 -4.89 9.40
N PHE A 273 -15.13 -5.39 8.98
CA PHE A 273 -13.85 -5.12 9.60
C PHE A 273 -13.49 -3.63 9.54
N SER A 274 -13.42 -3.07 8.33
CA SER A 274 -12.88 -1.72 8.11
C SER A 274 -13.82 -0.61 8.55
N ASN A 275 -15.14 -0.85 8.56
CA ASN A 275 -16.13 0.19 8.87
C ASN A 275 -16.90 -0.06 10.18
N LEU A 276 -17.09 -1.30 10.64
CA LEU A 276 -17.78 -1.55 11.92
C LEU A 276 -16.76 -1.76 13.04
N LEU A 277 -15.91 -2.79 12.93
CA LEU A 277 -14.96 -3.13 13.99
C LEU A 277 -13.98 -1.99 14.25
N ALA A 278 -13.39 -1.42 13.19
CA ALA A 278 -12.49 -0.29 13.32
C ALA A 278 -13.15 0.92 14.00
N ASN A 279 -14.42 1.21 13.68
CA ASN A 279 -15.15 2.30 14.33
C ASN A 279 -15.49 1.97 15.79
N LEU A 280 -15.87 0.74 16.13
CA LEU A 280 -16.10 0.33 17.51
C LEU A 280 -14.87 0.56 18.40
N PHE A 281 -13.68 0.15 17.94
CA PHE A 281 -12.41 0.43 18.65
C PHE A 281 -12.07 1.92 18.69
N SER A 282 -12.35 2.66 17.61
CA SER A 282 -12.13 4.10 17.56
C SER A 282 -13.05 4.86 18.53
N GLN A 283 -14.30 4.41 18.70
CA GLN A 283 -15.22 4.93 19.72
C GLN A 283 -14.73 4.59 21.13
N LEU A 284 -14.27 3.35 21.34
CA LEU A 284 -13.71 2.93 22.62
C LEU A 284 -12.55 3.85 23.02
N LEU A 285 -11.65 4.15 22.07
CA LEU A 285 -10.54 5.10 22.25
C LEU A 285 -11.04 6.50 22.62
N LEU A 286 -12.03 7.02 21.89
CA LEU A 286 -12.64 8.32 22.18
C LEU A 286 -13.23 8.38 23.59
N ILE A 287 -13.97 7.35 24.01
CA ILE A 287 -14.57 7.26 25.35
C ILE A 287 -13.48 7.18 26.42
N GLY A 288 -12.42 6.41 26.19
CA GLY A 288 -11.27 6.36 27.10
C GLY A 288 -10.65 7.74 27.30
N LEU A 289 -10.42 8.49 26.21
CA LEU A 289 -9.90 9.86 26.29
C LEU A 289 -10.86 10.83 26.97
N LEU A 290 -12.17 10.65 26.82
CA LEU A 290 -13.19 11.43 27.53
C LEU A 290 -13.14 11.15 29.04
N VAL A 291 -13.04 9.89 29.45
CA VAL A 291 -12.88 9.50 30.86
C VAL A 291 -11.63 10.13 31.46
N VAL A 292 -10.50 10.10 30.74
CA VAL A 292 -9.27 10.79 31.16
C VAL A 292 -9.51 12.30 31.31
N ALA A 293 -10.09 12.93 30.29
CA ALA A 293 -10.29 14.37 30.27
C ALA A 293 -11.19 14.82 31.42
N TRP A 294 -12.26 14.09 31.71
CA TRP A 294 -13.16 14.38 32.81
C TRP A 294 -12.54 14.13 34.18
N GLY A 295 -11.84 13.01 34.39
CA GLY A 295 -11.16 12.76 35.66
C GLY A 295 -10.07 13.80 35.97
N VAL A 296 -9.30 14.23 34.96
CA VAL A 296 -8.29 15.30 35.13
C VAL A 296 -8.93 16.67 35.34
N ALA A 297 -10.10 16.92 34.73
CA ALA A 297 -10.80 18.19 34.85
C ALA A 297 -11.54 18.36 36.18
N GLU A 298 -11.85 17.26 36.88
CA GLU A 298 -12.63 17.24 38.13
C GLU A 298 -12.14 18.26 39.16
N PRO A 299 -10.84 18.26 39.58
CA PRO A 299 -10.35 19.19 40.60
C PRO A 299 -10.30 20.64 40.11
N HIS A 300 -10.44 20.86 38.81
CA HIS A 300 -10.32 22.17 38.17
C HIS A 300 -11.63 22.65 37.51
N THR A 301 -12.75 22.00 37.81
CA THR A 301 -14.03 22.19 37.10
C THR A 301 -14.49 23.66 37.09
N ALA A 302 -14.34 24.39 38.20
CA ALA A 302 -14.74 25.80 38.29
C ALA A 302 -13.88 26.71 37.39
N VAL A 303 -12.56 26.50 37.40
CA VAL A 303 -11.61 27.26 36.57
C VAL A 303 -11.84 26.96 35.09
N LEU A 304 -11.99 25.68 34.74
CA LEU A 304 -12.24 25.22 33.38
C LEU A 304 -13.57 25.74 32.83
N ARG A 305 -14.64 25.81 33.65
CA ARG A 305 -15.89 26.49 33.26
C ARG A 305 -15.60 27.92 32.85
N THR A 306 -14.86 28.68 33.66
CA THR A 306 -14.56 30.09 33.37
C THR A 306 -13.81 30.23 32.06
N VAL A 307 -12.76 29.41 31.86
CA VAL A 307 -11.97 29.40 30.62
C VAL A 307 -12.84 29.07 29.42
N LEU A 308 -13.65 28.01 29.45
CA LEU A 308 -14.50 27.60 28.34
C LEU A 308 -15.61 28.62 28.04
N ALA A 309 -16.23 29.18 29.08
CA ALA A 309 -17.28 30.17 28.94
C ALA A 309 -16.80 31.46 28.27
N VAL A 310 -15.53 31.84 28.43
CA VAL A 310 -14.95 33.02 27.77
C VAL A 310 -14.33 32.66 26.42
N ALA A 311 -13.52 31.60 26.37
CA ALA A 311 -12.74 31.25 25.18
C ALA A 311 -13.63 30.82 24.01
N VAL A 312 -14.65 29.99 24.24
CA VAL A 312 -15.50 29.44 23.16
C VAL A 312 -16.26 30.57 22.43
N PRO A 313 -17.01 31.47 23.11
CA PRO A 313 -17.69 32.57 22.44
C PRO A 313 -16.72 33.56 21.77
N THR A 314 -15.57 33.83 22.40
CA THR A 314 -14.55 34.75 21.84
C THR A 314 -13.96 34.20 20.54
N LEU A 315 -13.58 32.92 20.52
CA LEU A 315 -13.07 32.27 19.31
C LEU A 315 -14.14 32.18 18.20
N ALA A 316 -15.39 31.91 18.57
CA ALA A 316 -16.50 31.88 17.62
C ALA A 316 -16.76 33.27 16.99
N ALA A 317 -16.75 34.33 17.81
CA ALA A 317 -16.87 35.69 17.31
C ALA A 317 -15.67 36.11 16.45
N TRP A 318 -14.46 35.74 16.84
CA TRP A 318 -13.25 35.98 16.05
C TRP A 318 -13.33 35.28 14.68
N TRP A 319 -13.68 33.99 14.67
CA TRP A 319 -13.87 33.21 13.44
C TRP A 319 -14.95 33.79 12.53
N TYR A 320 -16.11 34.15 13.09
CA TYR A 320 -17.19 34.81 12.36
C TYR A 320 -16.73 36.14 11.77
N CYS A 321 -16.01 36.94 12.55
CA CYS A 321 -15.48 38.23 12.10
C CYS A 321 -14.48 38.06 10.95
N TYR A 322 -13.60 37.06 11.04
CA TYR A 322 -12.63 36.74 10.01
C TYR A 322 -13.27 36.30 8.69
N ARG A 323 -14.32 35.47 8.74
CA ARG A 323 -14.97 34.92 7.54
C ARG A 323 -16.02 35.82 6.90
N HIS A 324 -16.78 36.56 7.70
CA HIS A 324 -18.05 37.14 7.25
C HIS A 324 -18.21 38.63 7.56
N ALA A 325 -17.42 39.21 8.48
CA ALA A 325 -17.63 40.59 8.91
C ALA A 325 -16.71 41.60 8.18
N ALA A 326 -17.20 42.12 7.06
CA ALA A 326 -16.57 43.25 6.38
C ALA A 326 -16.88 44.61 7.06
N ARG A 327 -18.01 44.72 7.78
CA ARG A 327 -18.49 45.98 8.39
C ARG A 327 -18.23 46.04 9.90
N PRO A 328 -17.92 47.23 10.47
CA PRO A 328 -17.65 47.38 11.90
C PRO A 328 -18.87 47.04 12.77
N SER A 329 -20.09 47.32 12.33
CA SER A 329 -21.33 46.99 13.06
C SER A 329 -21.53 45.48 13.25
N SER A 330 -21.19 44.67 12.23
CA SER A 330 -21.24 43.20 12.33
C SER A 330 -20.20 42.64 13.30
N ARG A 331 -19.06 43.31 13.46
CA ARG A 331 -18.02 42.93 14.45
C ARG A 331 -18.45 43.27 15.87
N LEU A 332 -19.06 44.45 16.05
CA LEU A 332 -19.62 44.85 17.34
C LEU A 332 -20.75 43.91 17.78
N ALA A 333 -21.67 43.56 16.88
CA ALA A 333 -22.73 42.59 17.17
C ALA A 333 -22.16 41.22 17.57
N ALA A 334 -21.15 40.71 16.87
CA ALA A 334 -20.48 39.46 17.22
C ALA A 334 -19.83 39.51 18.62
N ALA A 335 -19.22 40.64 18.99
CA ALA A 335 -18.65 40.83 20.33
C ALA A 335 -19.73 40.86 21.43
N VAL A 336 -20.85 41.54 21.19
CA VAL A 336 -21.99 41.58 22.13
C VAL A 336 -22.59 40.18 22.32
N PHE A 337 -22.81 39.44 21.22
CA PHE A 337 -23.29 38.06 21.31
C PHE A 337 -22.30 37.14 22.02
N ALA A 338 -20.99 37.33 21.84
CA ALA A 338 -19.98 36.58 22.56
C ALA A 338 -20.01 36.86 24.07
N ALA A 339 -20.13 38.14 24.47
CA ALA A 339 -20.25 38.53 25.87
C ALA A 339 -21.52 37.95 26.51
N LEU A 340 -22.66 38.02 25.81
CA LEU A 340 -23.91 37.42 26.28
C LEU A 340 -23.80 35.91 26.44
N ALA A 341 -23.21 35.22 25.47
CA ALA A 341 -22.98 33.78 25.54
C ALA A 341 -22.05 33.40 26.69
N ALA A 342 -21.02 34.20 26.99
CA ALA A 342 -20.12 33.96 28.12
C ALA A 342 -20.85 34.07 29.47
N VAL A 343 -21.73 35.06 29.64
CA VAL A 343 -22.59 35.21 30.82
C VAL A 343 -23.54 34.02 30.96
N LEU A 344 -24.19 33.61 29.87
CA LEU A 344 -25.10 32.45 29.87
C LEU A 344 -24.36 31.16 30.25
N LEU A 345 -23.16 30.92 29.72
CA LEU A 345 -22.34 29.75 30.07
C LEU A 345 -21.88 29.78 31.53
N HIS A 346 -21.69 30.94 32.15
CA HIS A 346 -21.42 31.04 33.59
C HIS A 346 -22.63 30.70 34.46
N ALA A 347 -23.85 30.94 33.98
CA ALA A 347 -25.08 30.59 34.68
C ALA A 347 -25.37 29.08 34.66
N VAL A 348 -24.83 28.35 33.69
CA VAL A 348 -24.95 26.88 33.59
C VAL A 348 -24.04 26.20 34.63
N PRO A 349 -24.48 25.09 35.27
CA PRO A 349 -23.64 24.34 36.19
C PRO A 349 -22.32 23.89 35.54
N ALA A 350 -21.23 23.98 36.28
CA ALA A 350 -19.88 23.81 35.73
C ALA A 350 -19.65 22.43 35.08
N HIS A 351 -20.22 21.37 35.63
CA HIS A 351 -20.11 20.03 35.06
C HIS A 351 -20.77 19.91 33.66
N TRP A 352 -21.83 20.66 33.36
CA TRP A 352 -22.44 20.67 32.01
C TRP A 352 -21.54 21.38 31.01
N VAL A 353 -20.97 22.53 31.38
CA VAL A 353 -20.08 23.31 30.51
C VAL A 353 -18.80 22.54 30.21
N VAL A 354 -18.16 21.99 31.25
CA VAL A 354 -16.91 21.22 31.10
C VAL A 354 -17.18 19.88 30.42
N GLY A 355 -18.23 19.16 30.83
CA GLY A 355 -18.63 17.87 30.26
C GLY A 355 -18.90 17.95 28.75
N LEU A 356 -19.81 18.84 28.35
CA LEU A 356 -20.13 19.09 26.93
C LEU A 356 -18.96 19.71 26.17
N GLY A 357 -18.17 20.58 26.80
CA GLY A 357 -16.99 21.18 26.20
C GLY A 357 -15.93 20.14 25.80
N CYS A 358 -15.58 19.24 26.71
CA CYS A 358 -14.67 18.12 26.44
C CYS A 358 -15.24 17.17 25.36
N LEU A 359 -16.54 16.82 25.45
CA LEU A 359 -17.20 16.00 24.45
C LEU A 359 -17.14 16.63 23.06
N ALA A 360 -17.48 17.92 22.94
CA ALA A 360 -17.45 18.64 21.68
C ALA A 360 -16.02 18.75 21.12
N LEU A 361 -15.04 19.09 21.95
CA LEU A 361 -13.64 19.21 21.54
C LEU A 361 -13.10 17.87 20.99
N LEU A 362 -13.29 16.79 21.73
CA LEU A 362 -12.82 15.47 21.32
C LEU A 362 -13.64 14.92 20.14
N ALA A 363 -14.94 15.20 20.05
CA ALA A 363 -15.76 14.86 18.88
C ALA A 363 -15.30 15.60 17.62
N LEU A 364 -14.90 16.87 17.71
CA LEU A 364 -14.34 17.63 16.60
C LEU A 364 -12.97 17.08 16.17
N LEU A 365 -12.11 16.74 17.13
CA LEU A 365 -10.83 16.08 16.86
C LEU A 365 -11.07 14.72 16.18
N PHE A 366 -12.05 13.96 16.66
CA PHE A 366 -12.43 12.67 16.11
C PHE A 366 -12.97 12.78 14.68
N ASP A 367 -13.87 13.73 14.40
CA ASP A 367 -14.35 14.00 13.03
C ASP A 367 -13.19 14.43 12.12
N TYR A 368 -12.23 15.21 12.61
CA TYR A 368 -11.02 15.53 11.85
C TYR A 368 -10.23 14.27 11.47
N VAL A 369 -9.98 13.37 12.42
CA VAL A 369 -9.31 12.08 12.15
C VAL A 369 -10.13 11.24 11.15
N LEU A 370 -11.45 11.17 11.30
CA LEU A 370 -12.34 10.49 10.36
C LEU A 370 -12.30 11.10 8.96
N ARG A 371 -12.17 12.43 8.81
CA ARG A 371 -11.99 13.09 7.50
C ARG A 371 -10.68 12.67 6.82
N VAL A 372 -9.59 12.59 7.60
CA VAL A 372 -8.31 12.09 7.09
C VAL A 372 -8.46 10.63 6.65
N ALA A 373 -9.13 9.80 7.45
CA ALA A 373 -9.42 8.41 7.09
C ALA A 373 -10.32 8.29 5.85
N ALA A 374 -11.32 9.16 5.68
CA ALA A 374 -12.25 9.16 4.55
C ALA A 374 -11.58 9.42 3.20
N ALA A 375 -10.43 10.10 3.19
CA ALA A 375 -9.63 10.27 1.97
C ALA A 375 -9.09 8.94 1.42
N ARG A 376 -9.01 7.90 2.26
CA ARG A 376 -8.51 6.56 1.95
C ARG A 376 -9.60 5.49 2.01
N PHE A 377 -10.57 5.64 2.92
CA PHE A 377 -11.68 4.72 3.17
C PHE A 377 -13.01 5.48 3.11
N PRO A 378 -13.67 5.56 1.95
CA PRO A 378 -14.77 6.50 1.70
C PRO A 378 -15.94 6.44 2.71
N ALA A 379 -16.29 5.25 3.21
CA ALA A 379 -17.40 5.05 4.14
C ALA A 379 -17.04 5.26 5.63
N MET A 380 -15.75 5.29 5.98
CA MET A 380 -15.27 5.28 7.37
C MET A 380 -15.85 6.44 8.18
N ARG A 381 -15.85 7.65 7.62
CA ARG A 381 -16.38 8.84 8.30
C ARG A 381 -17.88 8.80 8.49
N ALA A 382 -18.64 8.38 7.48
CA ALA A 382 -20.09 8.33 7.56
C ALA A 382 -20.52 7.38 8.69
N VAL A 383 -19.97 6.17 8.70
CA VAL A 383 -20.25 5.18 9.73
C VAL A 383 -19.73 5.65 11.10
N GLY A 384 -18.53 6.22 11.15
CA GLY A 384 -17.94 6.76 12.38
C GLY A 384 -18.74 7.90 13.01
N LEU A 385 -19.38 8.76 12.20
CA LEU A 385 -20.28 9.81 12.70
C LEU A 385 -21.60 9.25 13.24
N VAL A 386 -22.14 8.19 12.64
CA VAL A 386 -23.30 7.48 13.19
C VAL A 386 -22.95 6.89 14.55
N PHE A 387 -21.81 6.20 14.65
CA PHE A 387 -21.31 5.67 15.93
C PHE A 387 -21.07 6.79 16.95
N LEU A 388 -20.46 7.91 16.55
CA LEU A 388 -20.24 9.05 17.43
C LEU A 388 -21.57 9.61 17.98
N ALA A 389 -22.58 9.75 17.12
CA ALA A 389 -23.91 10.19 17.53
C ALA A 389 -24.56 9.22 18.52
N VAL A 390 -24.50 7.91 18.23
CA VAL A 390 -25.03 6.86 19.13
C VAL A 390 -24.30 6.86 20.48
N THR A 391 -22.97 6.93 20.46
CA THR A 391 -22.14 7.01 21.68
C THR A 391 -22.48 8.25 22.50
N ALA A 392 -22.57 9.42 21.86
CA ALA A 392 -22.90 10.67 22.52
C ALA A 392 -24.32 10.63 23.12
N LEU A 393 -25.31 10.10 22.39
CA LEU A 393 -26.69 9.95 22.88
C LEU A 393 -26.76 8.98 24.05
N ALA A 394 -26.08 7.83 23.98
CA ALA A 394 -26.04 6.87 25.07
C ALA A 394 -25.40 7.48 26.33
N LEU A 395 -24.27 8.18 26.17
CA LEU A 395 -23.57 8.84 27.26
C LEU A 395 -24.42 9.94 27.90
N LEU A 396 -24.95 10.86 27.09
CA LEU A 396 -25.79 11.97 27.57
C LEU A 396 -27.07 11.45 28.22
N GLY A 397 -27.69 10.41 27.65
CA GLY A 397 -28.87 9.78 28.23
C GLY A 397 -28.63 9.27 29.65
N HIS A 398 -27.46 8.65 29.89
CA HIS A 398 -27.10 8.19 31.24
C HIS A 398 -26.78 9.34 32.19
N VAL A 399 -26.07 10.37 31.74
CA VAL A 399 -25.80 11.56 32.57
C VAL A 399 -27.11 12.23 32.97
N VAL A 400 -28.04 12.45 32.02
CA VAL A 400 -29.35 13.05 32.29
C VAL A 400 -30.19 12.18 33.22
N ALA A 401 -30.27 10.87 32.97
CA ALA A 401 -31.01 9.95 33.83
C ALA A 401 -30.50 9.99 35.28
N GLU A 402 -29.18 10.08 35.45
CA GLU A 402 -28.57 10.19 36.76
C GLU A 402 -28.86 11.52 37.44
N VAL A 403 -28.77 12.64 36.71
CA VAL A 403 -29.13 13.98 37.21
C VAL A 403 -30.59 14.02 37.66
N LEU A 404 -31.49 13.40 36.91
CA LEU A 404 -32.90 13.29 37.27
C LEU A 404 -33.10 12.44 38.52
N ALA A 405 -32.40 11.31 38.62
CA ALA A 405 -32.47 10.41 39.77
C ALA A 405 -31.89 11.05 41.06
N SER A 406 -30.88 11.91 40.93
CA SER A 406 -30.24 12.59 42.06
C SER A 406 -30.90 13.92 42.46
N GLY A 407 -32.05 14.27 41.87
CA GLY A 407 -32.75 15.52 42.15
C GLY A 407 -31.99 16.76 41.70
N GLY A 408 -31.24 16.67 40.61
CA GLY A 408 -30.46 17.78 40.03
C GLY A 408 -29.03 17.93 40.57
N ARG A 409 -28.60 17.03 41.48
CA ARG A 409 -27.24 17.04 42.05
C ARG A 409 -26.32 16.16 41.21
N ALA A 410 -25.65 16.76 40.24
CA ALA A 410 -24.66 16.08 39.42
C ALA A 410 -23.33 16.83 39.43
N ASP A 411 -22.29 16.09 39.12
CA ASP A 411 -20.90 16.52 39.10
C ASP A 411 -20.17 15.87 37.91
N LEU A 412 -18.86 16.04 37.84
CA LEU A 412 -18.09 15.46 36.75
C LEU A 412 -17.93 13.94 36.89
N HIS A 413 -18.03 13.37 38.09
CA HIS A 413 -18.08 11.91 38.30
C HIS A 413 -19.32 11.27 37.65
N SER A 414 -20.43 12.01 37.54
CA SER A 414 -21.63 11.59 36.80
C SER A 414 -21.32 11.41 35.30
N TRP A 415 -20.48 12.27 34.73
CA TRP A 415 -19.97 12.14 33.35
C TRP A 415 -19.01 10.97 33.19
N VAL A 416 -18.11 10.77 34.16
CA VAL A 416 -17.22 9.59 34.17
C VAL A 416 -18.05 8.29 34.21
N ARG A 417 -19.10 8.20 35.04
CA ARG A 417 -20.02 7.04 35.05
C ARG A 417 -20.76 6.85 33.73
N GLY A 418 -21.27 7.93 33.12
CA GLY A 418 -21.84 7.90 31.78
C GLY A 418 -20.84 7.40 30.72
N GLY A 419 -19.58 7.81 30.83
CA GLY A 419 -18.47 7.35 30.01
C GLY A 419 -18.18 5.85 30.18
N LEU A 420 -18.09 5.37 31.42
CA LEU A 420 -17.90 3.94 31.73
C LEU A 420 -19.06 3.09 31.20
N ARG A 421 -20.29 3.62 31.22
CA ARG A 421 -21.47 2.95 30.64
C ARG A 421 -21.41 2.88 29.11
N ALA A 422 -21.05 3.98 28.46
CA ALA A 422 -20.83 3.98 27.01
C ALA A 422 -19.68 3.03 26.62
N PHE A 423 -18.63 2.96 27.44
CA PHE A 423 -17.51 2.03 27.29
C PHE A 423 -17.98 0.57 27.32
N GLU A 424 -18.87 0.20 28.27
CA GLU A 424 -19.50 -1.12 28.30
C GLU A 424 -20.27 -1.44 27.02
N TYR A 425 -21.06 -0.49 26.49
CA TYR A 425 -21.80 -0.69 25.25
C TYR A 425 -20.87 -0.93 24.05
N MET A 426 -19.78 -0.18 23.94
CA MET A 426 -18.80 -0.37 22.87
C MET A 426 -18.09 -1.72 22.99
N LEU A 427 -17.67 -2.12 24.19
CA LEU A 427 -17.10 -3.45 24.42
C LEU A 427 -18.09 -4.56 24.08
N PHE A 428 -19.35 -4.41 24.47
CA PHE A 428 -20.38 -5.37 24.12
C PHE A 428 -20.59 -5.46 22.60
N GLY A 429 -20.60 -4.31 21.91
CA GLY A 429 -20.64 -4.26 20.45
C GLY A 429 -19.48 -5.02 19.79
N ILE A 430 -18.27 -4.92 20.36
CA ILE A 430 -17.09 -5.68 19.88
C ILE A 430 -17.30 -7.18 20.09
N VAL A 431 -17.80 -7.61 21.25
CA VAL A 431 -18.11 -9.03 21.53
C VAL A 431 -19.17 -9.56 20.56
N VAL A 432 -20.25 -8.82 20.35
CA VAL A 432 -21.31 -9.17 19.39
C VAL A 432 -20.77 -9.27 17.98
N TRP A 433 -19.89 -8.34 17.57
CA TRP A 433 -19.26 -8.40 16.26
C TRP A 433 -18.46 -9.69 16.07
N TRP A 434 -17.64 -10.08 17.04
CA TRP A 434 -16.85 -11.32 16.96
C TRP A 434 -17.75 -12.55 16.90
N ALA A 435 -18.78 -12.62 17.76
CA ALA A 435 -19.74 -13.72 17.75
C ALA A 435 -20.48 -13.82 16.40
N ALA A 436 -20.93 -12.68 15.85
CA ALA A 436 -21.60 -12.62 14.56
C ALA A 436 -20.67 -12.96 13.39
N ALA A 437 -19.37 -12.65 13.49
CA ALA A 437 -18.39 -12.89 12.45
C ALA A 437 -18.00 -14.37 12.30
N VAL A 438 -18.20 -15.21 13.33
CA VAL A 438 -17.86 -16.65 13.31
C VAL A 438 -18.45 -17.38 12.10
N VAL A 439 -19.77 -17.23 11.89
CA VAL A 439 -20.48 -17.95 10.81
C VAL A 439 -20.01 -17.49 9.42
N PRO A 440 -19.95 -16.17 9.11
CA PRO A 440 -19.34 -15.68 7.89
C PRO A 440 -17.90 -16.16 7.67
N PHE A 441 -17.05 -16.20 8.71
CA PHE A 441 -15.68 -16.71 8.59
C PHE A 441 -15.62 -18.20 8.25
N LEU A 442 -16.46 -19.02 8.88
CA LEU A 442 -16.57 -20.46 8.57
C LEU A 442 -16.97 -20.68 7.12
N LEU A 443 -18.06 -20.02 6.68
CA LEU A 443 -18.52 -20.11 5.31
C LEU A 443 -17.47 -19.59 4.32
N TRP A 444 -16.83 -18.46 4.63
CA TRP A 444 -15.77 -17.86 3.83
C TRP A 444 -14.61 -18.83 3.65
N PHE A 445 -14.19 -19.49 4.73
CA PHE A 445 -13.12 -20.48 4.67
C PHE A 445 -13.51 -21.67 3.79
N VAL A 446 -14.69 -22.26 4.00
CA VAL A 446 -15.20 -23.41 3.24
C VAL A 446 -15.33 -23.10 1.75
N PHE A 447 -16.01 -22.01 1.38
CA PHE A 447 -16.14 -21.60 -0.01
C PHE A 447 -14.79 -21.23 -0.63
N GLY A 448 -13.87 -20.68 0.17
CA GLY A 448 -12.48 -20.48 -0.22
C GLY A 448 -11.78 -21.78 -0.60
N GLN A 449 -11.89 -22.83 0.22
CA GLN A 449 -11.30 -24.14 -0.10
C GLN A 449 -11.91 -24.76 -1.34
N MET A 450 -13.22 -24.63 -1.53
CA MET A 450 -13.91 -25.12 -2.72
C MET A 450 -13.44 -24.37 -3.98
N ALA A 451 -13.32 -23.05 -3.91
CA ALA A 451 -12.91 -22.20 -5.03
C ALA A 451 -11.43 -22.41 -5.41
N ALA A 452 -10.56 -22.65 -4.42
CA ALA A 452 -9.13 -22.89 -4.64
C ALA A 452 -8.84 -24.14 -5.51
N ARG A 453 -9.81 -25.06 -5.66
CA ARG A 453 -9.69 -26.27 -6.49
C ARG A 453 -9.81 -26.00 -8.00
N ASP A 454 -10.19 -24.79 -8.41
CA ASP A 454 -10.45 -24.44 -9.83
C ASP A 454 -9.17 -24.21 -10.66
N GLY A 455 -7.99 -24.29 -10.04
CA GLY A 455 -6.68 -24.22 -10.70
C GLY A 455 -5.66 -23.38 -9.93
N ALA A 456 -4.42 -23.32 -10.44
CA ALA A 456 -3.31 -22.63 -9.76
C ALA A 456 -3.59 -21.12 -9.53
N ALA A 457 -4.17 -20.43 -10.51
CA ALA A 457 -4.53 -19.02 -10.36
C ALA A 457 -5.63 -18.80 -9.30
N ALA A 458 -6.61 -19.70 -9.23
CA ALA A 458 -7.65 -19.68 -8.20
C ALA A 458 -7.05 -19.90 -6.80
N HIS A 459 -6.17 -20.90 -6.67
CA HIS A 459 -5.46 -21.20 -5.43
C HIS A 459 -4.65 -19.98 -4.93
N GLY A 460 -3.84 -19.38 -5.81
CA GLY A 460 -3.05 -18.19 -5.48
C GLY A 460 -3.90 -17.00 -5.06
N SER A 461 -4.98 -16.70 -5.79
CA SER A 461 -5.91 -15.61 -5.43
C SER A 461 -6.61 -15.83 -4.09
N VAL A 462 -7.07 -17.05 -3.80
CA VAL A 462 -7.69 -17.37 -2.50
C VAL A 462 -6.67 -17.28 -1.36
N ALA A 463 -5.44 -17.76 -1.58
CA ALA A 463 -4.37 -17.65 -0.60
C ALA A 463 -4.05 -16.18 -0.28
N THR A 464 -3.98 -15.31 -1.29
CA THR A 464 -3.81 -13.86 -1.11
C THR A 464 -4.99 -13.24 -0.37
N GLY A 465 -6.22 -13.63 -0.67
CA GLY A 465 -7.42 -13.20 0.06
C GLY A 465 -7.35 -13.55 1.55
N ARG A 466 -6.96 -14.79 1.88
CA ARG A 466 -6.79 -15.25 3.27
C ARG A 466 -5.69 -14.51 3.99
N LEU A 467 -4.51 -14.41 3.36
CA LEU A 467 -3.36 -13.72 3.92
C LEU A 467 -3.69 -12.25 4.20
N GLY A 468 -4.26 -11.55 3.22
CA GLY A 468 -4.62 -10.14 3.31
C GLY A 468 -5.58 -9.87 4.45
N LEU A 469 -6.69 -10.62 4.54
CA LEU A 469 -7.69 -10.43 5.60
C LEU A 469 -7.16 -10.81 6.99
N MET A 470 -6.50 -11.96 7.13
CA MET A 470 -6.03 -12.43 8.43
C MET A 470 -4.90 -11.56 8.99
N VAL A 471 -3.89 -11.23 8.17
CA VAL A 471 -2.77 -10.36 8.60
C VAL A 471 -3.28 -8.96 8.94
N SER A 472 -4.21 -8.43 8.15
CA SER A 472 -4.84 -7.14 8.40
C SER A 472 -5.59 -7.12 9.74
N MET A 473 -6.49 -8.07 9.96
CA MET A 473 -7.26 -8.19 11.20
C MET A 473 -6.35 -8.39 12.42
N ALA A 474 -5.37 -9.28 12.32
CA ALA A 474 -4.41 -9.56 13.37
C ALA A 474 -3.58 -8.31 13.74
N SER A 475 -3.05 -7.62 12.73
CA SER A 475 -2.26 -6.39 12.92
C SER A 475 -3.12 -5.29 13.53
N PHE A 476 -4.38 -5.17 13.12
CA PHE A 476 -5.33 -4.21 13.69
C PHE A 476 -5.62 -4.49 15.17
N VAL A 477 -5.88 -5.75 15.53
CA VAL A 477 -6.12 -6.15 16.93
C VAL A 477 -4.87 -5.90 17.77
N ALA A 478 -3.68 -6.31 17.30
CA ALA A 478 -2.42 -6.09 17.99
C ALA A 478 -2.14 -4.60 18.22
N LEU A 479 -2.35 -3.76 17.20
CA LEU A 479 -2.17 -2.31 17.29
C LEU A 479 -3.19 -1.68 18.25
N SER A 480 -4.44 -2.13 18.22
CA SER A 480 -5.49 -1.68 19.13
C SER A 480 -5.15 -2.03 20.58
N MET A 481 -4.67 -3.25 20.83
CA MET A 481 -4.22 -3.69 22.15
C MET A 481 -3.01 -2.88 22.64
N ALA A 482 -2.05 -2.59 21.76
CA ALA A 482 -0.90 -1.76 22.07
C ALA A 482 -1.32 -0.33 22.48
N ILE A 483 -2.24 0.28 21.73
CA ILE A 483 -2.81 1.59 22.07
C ILE A 483 -3.51 1.55 23.43
N TRP A 484 -4.29 0.50 23.70
CA TRP A 484 -4.96 0.33 24.99
C TRP A 484 -3.99 0.11 26.13
N ALA A 485 -2.93 -0.69 25.95
CA ALA A 485 -1.90 -0.88 26.96
C ALA A 485 -1.24 0.45 27.38
N LEU A 486 -1.01 1.36 26.42
CA LEU A 486 -0.46 2.70 26.70
C LEU A 486 -1.47 3.63 27.39
N LEU A 487 -2.76 3.48 27.09
CA LEU A 487 -3.82 4.32 27.65
C LEU A 487 -4.34 3.85 28.99
N THR A 488 -4.22 2.56 29.32
CA THR A 488 -4.88 1.94 30.47
C THR A 488 -4.58 2.69 31.76
N THR A 489 -3.31 3.02 32.04
CA THR A 489 -2.93 3.80 33.23
C THR A 489 -3.60 5.16 33.31
N LEU A 490 -3.71 5.86 32.16
CA LEU A 490 -4.35 7.18 32.12
C LEU A 490 -5.86 7.07 32.34
N VAL A 491 -6.51 6.09 31.68
CA VAL A 491 -7.97 5.89 31.80
C VAL A 491 -8.33 5.42 33.20
N GLU A 492 -7.53 4.55 33.81
CA GLU A 492 -7.67 4.14 35.21
C GLU A 492 -7.52 5.33 36.17
N PHE A 493 -6.53 6.21 35.93
CA PHE A 493 -6.38 7.45 36.69
C PHE A 493 -7.64 8.32 36.59
N GLY A 494 -8.18 8.51 35.38
CA GLY A 494 -9.40 9.30 35.17
C GLY A 494 -10.66 8.72 35.82
N ALA A 495 -10.65 7.43 36.18
CA ALA A 495 -11.78 6.75 36.82
C ALA A 495 -11.51 6.34 38.28
N ALA A 496 -10.40 6.80 38.88
CA ALA A 496 -9.92 6.32 40.18
C ALA A 496 -10.89 6.61 41.34
N ASP A 497 -11.54 7.78 41.32
CA ASP A 497 -12.39 8.27 42.40
C ASP A 497 -13.90 8.12 42.12
N THR A 498 -14.25 7.42 41.03
CA THR A 498 -15.64 7.20 40.63
C THR A 498 -16.08 5.77 40.94
N SER A 499 -17.11 5.57 41.76
CA SER A 499 -17.72 4.24 41.90
C SER A 499 -18.51 3.84 40.65
N TYR A 500 -18.57 2.55 40.34
CA TYR A 500 -19.22 2.09 39.11
C TYR A 500 -19.92 0.73 39.25
N CYS A 501 -21.21 0.70 38.91
CA CYS A 501 -22.02 -0.52 38.90
C CYS A 501 -22.22 -1.00 37.46
N PRO A 502 -21.57 -2.09 37.02
CA PRO A 502 -21.65 -2.54 35.64
C PRO A 502 -23.05 -3.08 35.30
N LEU A 503 -23.45 -3.03 34.03
CA LEU A 503 -24.75 -3.54 33.57
C LEU A 503 -24.62 -4.84 32.77
N ILE A 504 -23.62 -4.91 31.89
CA ILE A 504 -23.42 -6.04 30.97
C ILE A 504 -22.34 -6.98 31.50
N PHE A 505 -21.32 -6.39 32.11
CA PHE A 505 -20.11 -7.10 32.55
C PHE A 505 -20.05 -7.31 34.07
N ASP A 506 -21.21 -7.45 34.72
CA ASP A 506 -21.29 -7.80 36.14
C ASP A 506 -20.65 -9.17 36.41
N VAL A 507 -19.81 -9.22 37.43
CA VAL A 507 -19.03 -10.39 37.87
C VAL A 507 -19.50 -10.93 39.22
N GLY A 508 -20.72 -10.60 39.63
CA GLY A 508 -21.34 -11.14 40.85
C GLY A 508 -20.92 -10.43 42.14
N THR A 509 -20.05 -9.42 42.05
CA THR A 509 -19.62 -8.57 43.17
C THR A 509 -20.48 -7.31 43.34
N GLY A 510 -21.43 -7.06 42.42
CA GLY A 510 -22.21 -5.82 42.40
C GLY A 510 -21.37 -4.62 41.96
N CYS A 511 -21.49 -3.49 42.66
CA CYS A 511 -20.81 -2.25 42.31
C CYS A 511 -19.32 -2.26 42.68
N PHE A 512 -18.47 -1.79 41.77
CA PHE A 512 -17.06 -1.54 42.06
C PHE A 512 -16.92 -0.22 42.84
N PRO A 513 -16.18 -0.22 43.97
CA PRO A 513 -15.88 1.00 44.71
C PRO A 513 -15.11 2.03 43.86
N LYS A 514 -14.29 1.55 42.92
CA LYS A 514 -13.52 2.37 41.97
C LYS A 514 -13.69 1.86 40.54
N GLY A 515 -13.99 2.77 39.62
CA GLY A 515 -14.14 2.51 38.19
C GLY A 515 -12.83 2.04 37.57
N SER A 516 -11.69 2.47 38.12
CA SER A 516 -10.37 1.95 37.76
C SER A 516 -10.26 0.44 37.94
N THR A 517 -10.81 -0.14 39.01
CA THR A 517 -10.81 -1.60 39.23
C THR A 517 -11.62 -2.32 38.16
N PHE A 518 -12.78 -1.76 37.77
CA PHE A 518 -13.57 -2.31 36.67
C PHE A 518 -12.79 -2.31 35.35
N LEU A 519 -12.18 -1.17 35.01
CA LEU A 519 -11.38 -1.03 33.78
C LEU A 519 -10.17 -1.97 33.76
N HIS A 520 -9.45 -2.06 34.87
CA HIS A 520 -8.30 -2.96 35.03
C HIS A 520 -8.68 -4.41 34.77
N LEU A 521 -9.77 -4.88 35.40
CA LEU A 521 -10.28 -6.23 35.20
C LEU A 521 -10.75 -6.47 33.77
N ARG A 522 -11.34 -5.47 33.11
CA ARG A 522 -11.72 -5.58 31.69
C ARG A 522 -10.50 -5.67 30.79
N TYR A 523 -9.46 -4.88 31.05
CA TYR A 523 -8.21 -4.94 30.30
C TYR A 523 -7.55 -6.32 30.41
N LEU A 524 -7.42 -6.87 31.63
CA LEU A 524 -6.85 -8.21 31.86
C LEU A 524 -7.62 -9.30 31.12
N ARG A 525 -8.94 -9.40 31.33
CA ARG A 525 -9.77 -10.46 30.71
C ARG A 525 -9.86 -10.33 29.19
N SER A 526 -9.91 -9.10 28.67
CA SER A 526 -9.89 -8.89 27.22
C SER A 526 -8.56 -9.34 26.64
N THR A 527 -7.45 -8.98 27.29
CA THR A 527 -6.11 -9.40 26.88
C THR A 527 -5.99 -10.92 26.84
N GLU A 528 -6.44 -11.62 27.90
CA GLU A 528 -6.45 -13.09 27.97
C GLU A 528 -7.23 -13.73 26.81
N THR A 529 -8.40 -13.19 26.47
CA THR A 529 -9.23 -13.72 25.37
C THR A 529 -8.54 -13.54 24.01
N PHE A 530 -7.82 -12.43 23.81
CA PHE A 530 -7.11 -12.14 22.57
C PHE A 530 -5.72 -12.81 22.48
N VAL A 531 -5.20 -13.42 23.56
CA VAL A 531 -3.94 -14.20 23.54
C VAL A 531 -3.97 -15.29 22.48
N LEU A 532 -5.10 -15.97 22.31
CA LEU A 532 -5.25 -17.03 21.31
C LEU A 532 -5.08 -16.49 19.88
N ALA A 533 -5.70 -15.35 19.58
CA ALA A 533 -5.57 -14.68 18.28
C ALA A 533 -4.15 -14.12 18.07
N ALA A 534 -3.56 -13.54 19.12
CA ALA A 534 -2.19 -13.05 19.10
C ALA A 534 -1.17 -14.18 18.93
N GLY A 535 -1.39 -15.34 19.54
CA GLY A 535 -0.55 -16.53 19.41
C GLY A 535 -0.51 -17.07 17.97
N LEU A 536 -1.65 -17.07 17.28
CA LEU A 536 -1.72 -17.46 15.87
C LEU A 536 -1.02 -16.45 14.94
N THR A 537 -1.10 -15.17 15.27
CA THR A 537 -0.35 -14.10 14.59
C THR A 537 1.15 -14.25 14.82
N LEU A 538 1.54 -14.53 16.06
CA LEU A 538 2.92 -14.79 16.45
C LEU A 538 3.47 -16.04 15.76
N ALA A 539 2.64 -17.08 15.58
CA ALA A 539 3.03 -18.27 14.82
C ALA A 539 3.32 -17.95 13.35
N LEU A 540 2.51 -17.10 12.71
CA LEU A 540 2.79 -16.62 11.35
C LEU A 540 4.08 -15.78 11.30
N LEU A 541 4.25 -14.88 12.26
CA LEU A 541 5.46 -14.05 12.36
C LEU A 541 6.71 -14.92 12.57
N LEU A 542 6.64 -15.89 13.48
CA LEU A 542 7.71 -16.83 13.76
C LEU A 542 8.04 -17.66 12.51
N TYR A 543 7.02 -18.13 11.79
CA TYR A 543 7.23 -18.81 10.51
C TYR A 543 7.99 -17.93 9.52
N MET A 544 7.57 -16.66 9.36
CA MET A 544 8.25 -15.71 8.49
C MET A 544 9.69 -15.44 8.93
N ILE A 545 9.94 -15.30 10.23
CA ILE A 545 11.29 -15.15 10.80
C ILE A 545 12.13 -16.37 10.45
N VAL A 546 11.65 -17.59 10.70
CA VAL A 546 12.40 -18.83 10.41
C VAL A 546 12.73 -18.96 8.93
N VAL A 547 11.79 -18.60 8.04
CA VAL A 547 12.00 -18.64 6.59
C VAL A 547 13.00 -17.57 6.13
N LEU A 548 12.91 -16.34 6.65
CA LEU A 548 13.68 -15.19 6.17
C LEU A 548 15.03 -14.99 6.86
N VAL A 549 15.23 -15.46 8.10
CA VAL A 549 16.45 -15.22 8.88
C VAL A 549 17.73 -15.61 8.13
N PRO A 550 17.84 -16.79 7.48
CA PRO A 550 19.04 -17.13 6.73
C PRO A 550 19.35 -16.14 5.59
N SER A 551 18.32 -15.65 4.91
CA SER A 551 18.45 -14.61 3.87
C SER A 551 18.82 -13.25 4.45
N VAL A 552 18.24 -12.88 5.60
CA VAL A 552 18.58 -11.65 6.31
C VAL A 552 20.03 -11.69 6.85
N LEU A 553 20.50 -12.85 7.31
CA LEU A 553 21.90 -13.03 7.71
C LEU A 553 22.85 -12.90 6.52
N ALA A 554 22.44 -13.37 5.33
CA ALA A 554 23.17 -13.12 4.10
C ALA A 554 23.24 -11.63 3.74
N GLU A 555 22.28 -10.80 4.18
CA GLU A 555 22.30 -9.33 4.02
C GLU A 555 23.41 -8.67 4.87
N ILE A 556 23.82 -9.30 5.97
CA ILE A 556 24.92 -8.81 6.84
C ILE A 556 26.25 -9.49 6.44
N ARG A 557 26.29 -10.15 5.28
CA ARG A 557 27.44 -10.94 4.77
C ARG A 557 27.90 -12.08 5.69
N ASN A 558 27.08 -12.47 6.66
CA ASN A 558 27.27 -13.66 7.50
C ASN A 558 26.47 -14.84 6.91
N GLY A 559 26.66 -15.11 5.63
CA GLY A 559 25.92 -16.15 4.92
C GLY A 559 26.19 -17.53 5.51
N LEU A 560 25.13 -18.22 5.94
CA LEU A 560 25.21 -19.60 6.40
C LEU A 560 25.00 -20.56 5.21
N GLY A 561 25.95 -21.45 4.98
CA GLY A 561 25.83 -22.54 4.00
C GLY A 561 26.17 -22.16 2.55
N THR A 562 25.73 -23.00 1.61
CA THR A 562 25.96 -22.82 0.16
C THR A 562 24.78 -22.09 -0.50
N ALA A 563 25.01 -21.50 -1.68
CA ALA A 563 23.94 -20.91 -2.51
C ALA A 563 22.77 -21.89 -2.75
N GLN A 564 23.08 -23.18 -2.93
CA GLN A 564 22.10 -24.25 -3.06
C GLN A 564 21.24 -24.43 -1.80
N ASN A 565 21.86 -24.49 -0.62
CA ASN A 565 21.15 -24.71 0.63
C ASN A 565 20.24 -23.53 0.97
N LEU A 566 20.75 -22.30 0.79
CA LEU A 566 19.99 -21.08 1.04
C LEU A 566 18.78 -20.96 0.08
N GLY A 567 19.00 -21.21 -1.22
CA GLY A 567 17.92 -21.19 -2.22
C GLY A 567 16.85 -22.25 -1.99
N ARG A 568 17.24 -23.47 -1.61
CA ARG A 568 16.31 -24.56 -1.25
C ARG A 568 15.51 -24.25 0.01
N TRP A 569 16.15 -23.70 1.04
CA TRP A 569 15.48 -23.31 2.29
C TRP A 569 14.38 -22.30 2.03
N LEU A 570 14.73 -21.19 1.38
CA LEU A 570 13.81 -20.09 1.12
C LEU A 570 12.67 -20.52 0.18
N SER A 571 12.97 -21.30 -0.85
CA SER A 571 11.95 -21.83 -1.77
C SER A 571 11.05 -22.87 -1.09
N GLY A 572 11.60 -23.71 -0.22
CA GLY A 572 10.82 -24.61 0.65
C GLY A 572 9.87 -23.83 1.56
N GLY A 573 10.34 -22.73 2.15
CA GLY A 573 9.54 -21.80 2.94
C GLY A 573 8.39 -21.19 2.14
N TYR A 574 8.63 -20.69 0.93
CA TYR A 574 7.55 -20.14 0.08
C TYR A 574 6.55 -21.19 -0.41
N ARG A 575 7.00 -22.41 -0.71
CA ARG A 575 6.11 -23.51 -1.09
C ARG A 575 5.16 -23.91 0.05
N ARG A 576 5.64 -23.87 1.30
CA ARG A 576 4.83 -24.22 2.48
C ARG A 576 4.01 -23.06 3.04
N LEU A 577 4.34 -21.82 2.68
CA LEU A 577 3.67 -20.61 3.22
C LEU A 577 2.15 -20.66 3.04
N GLU A 578 1.66 -21.11 1.89
CA GLU A 578 0.21 -21.18 1.62
C GLU A 578 -0.50 -22.24 2.48
N ALA A 579 0.16 -23.38 2.71
CA ALA A 579 -0.35 -24.42 3.61
C ALA A 579 -0.35 -23.94 5.07
N VAL A 580 0.72 -23.25 5.50
CA VAL A 580 0.82 -22.66 6.84
C VAL A 580 -0.25 -21.59 7.06
N VAL A 581 -0.40 -20.64 6.12
CA VAL A 581 -1.45 -19.61 6.18
C VAL A 581 -2.84 -20.24 6.20
N THR A 582 -3.05 -21.29 5.41
CA THR A 582 -4.33 -22.01 5.39
C THR A 582 -4.60 -22.72 6.72
N GLY A 583 -3.60 -23.40 7.29
CA GLY A 583 -3.71 -24.07 8.58
C GLY A 583 -3.94 -23.10 9.73
N LEU A 584 -3.19 -22.00 9.76
CA LEU A 584 -3.39 -20.92 10.75
C LEU A 584 -4.75 -20.28 10.60
N ALA A 585 -5.22 -19.99 9.39
CA ALA A 585 -6.57 -19.48 9.17
C ALA A 585 -7.64 -20.47 9.66
N ALA A 586 -7.48 -21.77 9.38
CA ALA A 586 -8.40 -22.80 9.87
C ALA A 586 -8.44 -22.81 11.40
N MET A 587 -7.28 -22.83 12.05
CA MET A 587 -7.16 -22.78 13.51
C MET A 587 -7.78 -21.50 14.09
N SER A 588 -7.51 -20.33 13.50
CA SER A 588 -8.11 -19.06 13.92
C SER A 588 -9.63 -19.11 13.87
N VAL A 589 -10.20 -19.62 12.78
CA VAL A 589 -11.66 -19.71 12.61
C VAL A 589 -12.27 -20.69 13.61
N ILE A 590 -11.64 -21.85 13.83
CA ILE A 590 -12.10 -22.85 14.80
C ILE A 590 -12.04 -22.29 16.22
N VAL A 591 -10.92 -21.71 16.61
CA VAL A 591 -10.73 -21.12 17.95
C VAL A 591 -11.74 -19.99 18.16
N ALA A 592 -11.91 -19.10 17.19
CA ALA A 592 -12.92 -18.04 17.28
C ALA A 592 -14.34 -18.60 17.42
N ALA A 593 -14.66 -19.69 16.72
CA ALA A 593 -15.96 -20.35 16.83
C ALA A 593 -16.18 -20.96 18.22
N VAL A 594 -15.20 -21.71 18.73
CA VAL A 594 -15.27 -22.36 20.04
C VAL A 594 -15.39 -21.30 21.14
N VAL A 595 -14.52 -20.29 21.14
CA VAL A 595 -14.57 -19.18 22.12
C VAL A 595 -15.90 -18.43 22.02
N GLY A 596 -16.36 -18.12 20.81
CA GLY A 596 -17.64 -17.44 20.60
C GLY A 596 -18.84 -18.23 21.14
N VAL A 597 -18.88 -19.55 20.90
CA VAL A 597 -19.94 -20.43 21.42
C VAL A 597 -19.87 -20.54 22.93
N ILE A 598 -18.68 -20.76 23.52
CA ILE A 598 -18.50 -20.84 24.97
C ILE A 598 -19.00 -19.55 25.64
N LEU A 599 -18.57 -18.38 25.12
CA LEU A 599 -19.00 -17.09 25.65
C LEU A 599 -20.52 -16.90 25.53
N LEU A 600 -21.13 -17.29 24.41
CA LEU A 600 -22.57 -17.21 24.23
C LEU A 600 -23.32 -18.11 25.23
N LEU A 601 -22.92 -19.37 25.36
CA LEU A 601 -23.53 -20.33 26.29
C LEU A 601 -23.40 -19.90 27.75
N ALA A 602 -22.24 -19.33 28.13
CA ALA A 602 -22.03 -18.75 29.45
C ALA A 602 -23.02 -17.61 29.74
N ARG A 603 -23.27 -16.77 28.72
CA ARG A 603 -24.17 -15.61 28.83
C ARG A 603 -25.64 -16.00 28.85
N CYS A 604 -26.00 -17.09 28.18
CA CYS A 604 -27.33 -17.69 28.26
C CYS A 604 -27.57 -18.47 29.57
N GLY A 605 -26.58 -18.56 30.47
CA GLY A 605 -26.69 -19.31 31.72
C GLY A 605 -26.68 -20.83 31.55
N ILE A 606 -26.26 -21.33 30.39
CA ILE A 606 -26.22 -22.76 30.06
C ILE A 606 -24.94 -23.39 30.61
N LEU A 607 -23.82 -22.67 30.56
CA LEU A 607 -22.57 -23.09 31.22
C LEU A 607 -22.45 -22.46 32.62
N PRO A 608 -21.90 -23.18 33.61
CA PRO A 608 -21.54 -22.59 34.90
C PRO A 608 -20.60 -21.40 34.68
N LYS A 609 -20.87 -20.26 35.32
CA LYS A 609 -20.04 -19.04 35.21
C LYS A 609 -18.59 -19.30 35.62
N ASP A 610 -18.39 -20.29 36.49
CA ASP A 610 -17.11 -20.68 37.08
C ASP A 610 -16.23 -21.45 36.09
N LEU A 611 -16.84 -22.23 35.18
CA LEU A 611 -16.15 -22.99 34.13
C LEU A 611 -15.51 -22.05 33.08
N VAL A 612 -16.14 -20.90 32.86
CA VAL A 612 -15.72 -19.87 31.89
C VAL A 612 -14.80 -18.83 32.52
N GLY A 613 -14.64 -18.83 33.85
CA GLY A 613 -13.76 -17.91 34.58
C GLY A 613 -12.51 -18.55 35.19
N GLY A 614 -12.56 -19.85 35.52
CA GLY A 614 -11.49 -20.57 36.22
C GLY A 614 -10.69 -21.51 35.32
N GLU A 615 -11.20 -22.70 35.02
CA GLU A 615 -10.36 -23.79 34.49
C GLU A 615 -9.81 -23.57 33.07
N ILE A 616 -10.60 -23.00 32.15
CA ILE A 616 -10.14 -22.73 30.77
C ILE A 616 -9.12 -21.58 30.75
N PHE A 617 -9.32 -20.54 31.56
CA PHE A 617 -8.44 -19.37 31.61
C PHE A 617 -7.17 -19.62 32.43
N GLU A 618 -7.19 -20.51 33.42
CA GLU A 618 -6.00 -20.91 34.20
C GLU A 618 -4.90 -21.55 33.34
N TRP A 619 -5.25 -22.25 32.25
CA TRP A 619 -4.27 -22.80 31.32
C TRP A 619 -3.60 -21.74 30.42
N PHE A 620 -4.33 -20.67 30.07
CA PHE A 620 -3.83 -19.61 29.18
C PHE A 620 -3.24 -18.41 29.92
N GLY A 621 -3.63 -18.18 31.17
CA GLY A 621 -3.14 -17.10 32.04
C GLY A 621 -1.61 -17.06 32.16
N PRO A 622 -0.92 -18.18 32.47
CA PRO A 622 0.53 -18.23 32.54
C PRO A 622 1.22 -17.93 31.21
N VAL A 623 0.68 -18.41 30.08
CA VAL A 623 1.23 -18.15 28.74
C VAL A 623 1.03 -16.68 28.35
N SER A 624 -0.13 -16.11 28.69
CA SER A 624 -0.43 -14.68 28.53
C SER A 624 0.53 -13.81 29.33
N GLU A 625 0.74 -14.12 30.61
CA GLU A 625 1.64 -13.42 31.53
C GLU A 625 3.11 -13.51 31.10
N LEU A 626 3.59 -14.70 30.74
CA LEU A 626 5.02 -14.95 30.51
C LEU A 626 5.48 -14.60 29.09
N VAL A 627 4.60 -14.75 28.09
CA VAL A 627 4.96 -14.56 26.67
C VAL A 627 4.25 -13.36 26.09
N LEU A 628 2.93 -13.25 26.27
CA LEU A 628 2.14 -12.27 25.51
C LEU A 628 2.21 -10.86 26.09
N LYS A 629 2.12 -10.69 27.42
CA LYS A 629 2.24 -9.38 28.09
C LYS A 629 3.58 -8.71 27.80
N PRO A 630 4.75 -9.38 27.96
CA PRO A 630 6.03 -8.79 27.60
C PRO A 630 6.09 -8.49 26.11
N LEU A 631 5.56 -9.35 25.23
CA LEU A 631 5.65 -9.17 23.78
C LEU A 631 4.72 -8.07 23.27
N VAL A 632 3.51 -7.93 23.83
CA VAL A 632 2.56 -6.84 23.56
C VAL A 632 3.08 -5.54 24.15
N LEU A 633 3.62 -5.52 25.37
CA LEU A 633 4.25 -4.32 25.95
C LEU A 633 5.51 -3.95 25.19
N SER A 634 6.33 -4.92 24.75
CA SER A 634 7.51 -4.70 23.90
C SER A 634 7.10 -4.20 22.53
N ALA A 635 6.05 -4.76 21.92
CA ALA A 635 5.53 -4.33 20.62
C ALA A 635 4.82 -2.98 20.71
N ALA A 636 4.15 -2.66 21.82
CA ALA A 636 3.52 -1.37 22.08
C ALA A 636 4.56 -0.30 22.40
N THR A 637 5.59 -0.65 23.19
CA THR A 637 6.75 0.21 23.46
C THR A 637 7.58 0.40 22.21
N ALA A 638 7.77 -0.65 21.41
CA ALA A 638 8.41 -0.55 20.11
C ALA A 638 7.55 0.29 19.17
N ALA A 639 6.23 0.06 19.04
CA ALA A 639 5.35 0.87 18.20
C ALA A 639 5.29 2.34 18.64
N ALA A 640 5.29 2.60 19.95
CA ALA A 640 5.36 3.95 20.51
C ALA A 640 6.74 4.59 20.28
N ALA A 641 7.83 3.85 20.47
CA ALA A 641 9.19 4.31 20.15
C ALA A 641 9.39 4.50 18.65
N LEU A 642 8.79 3.65 17.81
CA LEU A 642 8.77 3.75 16.34
C LEU A 642 7.94 4.96 15.88
N SER A 643 6.84 5.25 16.58
CA SER A 643 5.94 6.37 16.28
C SER A 643 6.43 7.70 16.85
N ALA A 644 7.19 7.71 17.95
CA ALA A 644 7.80 8.89 18.56
C ALA A 644 9.19 9.19 17.99
N PHE A 645 9.88 8.17 17.48
CA PHE A 645 11.22 8.27 16.91
C PHE A 645 11.32 7.51 15.59
N GLY A 646 10.71 8.03 14.52
CA GLY A 646 10.81 7.43 13.17
C GLY A 646 12.25 7.18 12.66
N GLY A 647 13.27 7.77 13.30
CA GLY A 647 14.69 7.50 13.05
C GLY A 647 15.32 6.36 13.88
N VAL A 648 14.63 5.79 14.86
CA VAL A 648 15.14 4.73 15.76
C VAL A 648 15.08 3.35 15.08
N LEU A 649 14.07 3.03 14.25
CA LEU A 649 14.07 1.77 13.50
C LEU A 649 15.29 1.67 12.57
N SER A 650 15.60 2.76 11.85
CA SER A 650 16.78 2.83 10.98
C SER A 650 18.10 2.72 11.74
N ARG A 651 18.11 3.05 13.03
CA ARG A 651 19.33 3.08 13.85
C ARG A 651 19.57 1.77 14.61
N TYR A 652 18.51 1.08 15.05
CA TYR A 652 18.62 -0.08 15.94
C TYR A 652 18.22 -1.41 15.30
N VAL A 653 17.34 -1.41 14.28
CA VAL A 653 16.91 -2.65 13.60
C VAL A 653 16.80 -2.47 12.08
N PRO A 654 17.88 -2.05 11.39
CA PRO A 654 17.85 -1.76 9.96
C PRO A 654 17.41 -2.96 9.10
N TRP A 655 17.61 -4.18 9.58
CA TRP A 655 17.23 -5.42 8.88
C TRP A 655 15.71 -5.69 8.84
N LEU A 656 14.90 -5.12 9.76
CA LEU A 656 13.42 -5.23 9.72
C LEU A 656 12.78 -4.20 8.79
N ARG A 657 13.48 -3.10 8.47
CA ARG A 657 12.97 -2.04 7.62
C ARG A 657 12.75 -2.51 6.18
N LEU A 658 13.67 -3.31 5.66
CA LEU A 658 13.69 -3.69 4.25
C LEU A 658 12.46 -4.53 3.82
N PRO A 659 12.03 -5.57 4.57
CA PRO A 659 10.77 -6.26 4.26
C PRO A 659 9.52 -5.37 4.37
N LEU A 660 9.49 -4.44 5.33
CA LEU A 660 8.36 -3.51 5.49
C LEU A 660 8.27 -2.53 4.32
N ASP A 661 9.41 -1.97 3.89
CA ASP A 661 9.47 -1.04 2.76
C ASP A 661 9.03 -1.74 1.46
N VAL A 662 9.37 -3.02 1.27
CA VAL A 662 8.87 -3.83 0.13
C VAL A 662 7.33 -3.97 0.18
N VAL A 663 6.73 -4.24 1.33
CA VAL A 663 5.27 -4.31 1.48
C VAL A 663 4.62 -2.96 1.19
N LEU A 664 5.22 -1.86 1.66
CA LEU A 664 4.77 -0.49 1.39
C LEU A 664 4.82 -0.16 -0.10
N ASP A 665 5.90 -0.56 -0.79
CA ASP A 665 6.06 -0.33 -2.22
C ASP A 665 5.05 -1.13 -3.04
N VAL A 666 4.75 -2.37 -2.66
CA VAL A 666 3.67 -3.17 -3.27
C VAL A 666 2.31 -2.50 -3.05
N ASP A 667 1.97 -2.06 -1.84
CA ASP A 667 0.69 -1.35 -1.61
C ASP A 667 0.61 -0.07 -2.42
N ASN A 668 1.66 0.76 -2.39
CA ASN A 668 1.76 2.01 -3.15
C ASN A 668 1.56 1.77 -4.65
N HIS A 669 2.08 0.65 -5.17
CA HIS A 669 1.95 0.29 -6.58
C HIS A 669 0.51 -0.04 -7.00
N PHE A 670 -0.33 -0.53 -6.07
CA PHE A 670 -1.75 -0.83 -6.28
C PHE A 670 -2.70 0.25 -5.73
N ARG A 671 -2.16 1.34 -5.20
CA ARG A 671 -2.91 2.35 -4.46
C ARG A 671 -3.75 3.23 -5.39
N GLU A 672 -5.07 3.26 -5.17
CA GLU A 672 -6.00 4.17 -5.87
C GLU A 672 -6.23 5.49 -5.11
N PHE A 673 -6.12 5.47 -3.78
CA PHE A 673 -6.47 6.60 -2.94
C PHE A 673 -5.26 7.15 -2.17
N PRO A 674 -5.18 8.48 -1.96
CA PRO A 674 -6.13 9.48 -2.44
C PRO A 674 -5.94 9.77 -3.94
N ARG A 675 -7.05 10.04 -4.67
CA ARG A 675 -7.05 10.16 -6.14
C ARG A 675 -6.20 11.31 -6.71
N HIS A 676 -5.83 12.29 -5.89
CA HIS A 676 -4.92 13.38 -6.28
C HIS A 676 -3.43 13.02 -6.12
N ALA A 677 -3.12 11.86 -5.54
CA ALA A 677 -1.77 11.40 -5.25
C ALA A 677 -1.58 9.88 -5.46
N ILE A 678 -2.29 9.27 -6.44
CA ILE A 678 -2.03 7.90 -6.94
C ILE A 678 -0.55 7.74 -7.32
N PRO A 679 0.24 6.92 -6.59
CA PRO A 679 1.68 6.80 -6.82
C PRO A 679 2.03 6.33 -8.22
N ARG A 680 1.42 5.22 -8.69
CA ARG A 680 1.71 4.66 -10.03
C ARG A 680 1.51 5.68 -11.15
N ALA A 681 0.44 6.47 -11.11
CA ALA A 681 0.15 7.49 -12.12
C ALA A 681 1.23 8.57 -12.20
N ARG A 682 1.74 9.02 -11.04
CA ARG A 682 2.83 10.01 -10.96
C ARG A 682 4.15 9.43 -11.45
N ILE A 683 4.49 8.22 -11.01
CA ILE A 683 5.70 7.49 -11.40
C ILE A 683 5.71 7.30 -12.91
N PHE A 684 4.59 6.83 -13.49
CA PHE A 684 4.47 6.64 -14.95
C PHE A 684 4.58 7.96 -15.71
N SER A 685 3.94 9.03 -15.23
CA SER A 685 4.03 10.35 -15.87
C SER A 685 5.46 10.88 -15.89
N ARG A 686 6.18 10.76 -14.77
CA ARG A 686 7.59 11.17 -14.64
C ARG A 686 8.51 10.32 -15.52
N TYR A 687 8.32 9.01 -15.52
CA TYR A 687 9.16 8.12 -16.32
C TYR A 687 8.94 8.35 -17.82
N VAL A 688 7.70 8.57 -18.26
CA VAL A 688 7.43 8.97 -19.65
C VAL A 688 8.12 10.28 -20.02
N ALA A 689 8.09 11.30 -19.16
CA ALA A 689 8.80 12.55 -19.40
C ALA A 689 10.33 12.34 -19.55
N LEU A 690 10.91 11.41 -18.77
CA LEU A 690 12.33 11.07 -18.89
C LEU A 690 12.63 10.35 -20.20
N LEU A 691 11.76 9.42 -20.61
CA LEU A 691 11.89 8.72 -21.90
C LEU A 691 11.75 9.68 -23.08
N GLU A 692 10.88 10.69 -23.01
CA GLU A 692 10.78 11.76 -24.01
C GLU A 692 12.07 12.58 -24.11
N HIS A 693 12.65 12.93 -22.96
CA HIS A 693 13.94 13.62 -22.92
C HIS A 693 15.06 12.78 -23.56
N ILE A 694 15.10 11.47 -23.27
CA ILE A 694 16.10 10.55 -23.83
C ILE A 694 15.88 10.36 -25.34
N ALA A 695 14.64 10.18 -25.78
CA ALA A 695 14.30 10.06 -27.20
C ALA A 695 14.73 11.30 -28.00
N ALA A 696 14.50 12.50 -27.44
CA ALA A 696 14.90 13.77 -28.05
C ALA A 696 16.42 13.90 -28.25
N GLN A 697 17.23 13.22 -27.42
CA GLN A 697 18.69 13.20 -27.56
C GLN A 697 19.21 12.20 -28.59
N LYS A 698 18.34 11.39 -29.20
CA LYS A 698 18.65 10.45 -30.30
C LYS A 698 19.76 9.45 -29.97
N TYR A 699 19.72 8.83 -28.79
CA TYR A 699 20.62 7.73 -28.47
C TYR A 699 20.41 6.54 -29.42
N ASP A 700 21.51 5.87 -29.75
CA ASP A 700 21.52 4.68 -30.61
C ASP A 700 20.97 3.46 -29.86
N ARG A 701 21.21 3.41 -28.55
CA ARG A 701 20.80 2.34 -27.65
C ARG A 701 20.39 2.87 -26.28
N ILE A 702 19.42 2.21 -25.66
CA ILE A 702 18.91 2.53 -24.33
C ILE A 702 18.99 1.27 -23.48
N VAL A 703 19.71 1.31 -22.36
CA VAL A 703 19.83 0.21 -21.40
C VAL A 703 19.13 0.63 -20.11
N ILE A 704 18.06 -0.04 -19.75
CA ILE A 704 17.36 0.18 -18.48
C ILE A 704 17.93 -0.79 -17.45
N VAL A 705 18.46 -0.27 -16.35
CA VAL A 705 18.98 -1.05 -15.23
C VAL A 705 18.04 -0.83 -14.04
N ALA A 706 17.25 -1.85 -13.72
CA ALA A 706 16.19 -1.78 -12.75
C ALA A 706 16.39 -2.79 -11.61
N HIS A 707 16.29 -2.34 -10.37
CA HIS A 707 16.34 -3.20 -9.19
C HIS A 707 14.95 -3.36 -8.58
N SER A 708 14.62 -4.52 -8.01
CA SER A 708 13.43 -4.75 -7.18
C SER A 708 12.13 -4.12 -7.74
N GLN A 709 11.47 -3.21 -7.01
CA GLN A 709 10.25 -2.52 -7.46
C GLN A 709 10.45 -1.72 -8.76
N GLY A 710 11.64 -1.16 -8.98
CA GLY A 710 12.04 -0.52 -10.23
C GLY A 710 11.86 -1.45 -11.43
N THR A 711 12.03 -2.77 -11.25
CA THR A 711 11.76 -3.76 -12.30
C THR A 711 10.29 -3.77 -12.70
N VAL A 712 9.39 -3.78 -11.71
CA VAL A 712 7.94 -3.83 -11.94
C VAL A 712 7.46 -2.55 -12.60
N ILE A 713 7.95 -1.40 -12.12
CA ILE A 713 7.67 -0.08 -12.70
C ILE A 713 8.09 -0.05 -14.18
N SER A 714 9.31 -0.51 -14.48
CA SER A 714 9.86 -0.50 -15.84
C SER A 714 9.12 -1.45 -16.77
N ALA A 715 8.96 -2.71 -16.36
CA ALA A 715 8.27 -3.70 -17.16
C ALA A 715 6.83 -3.27 -17.44
N GLU A 716 6.05 -2.90 -16.41
CA GLU A 716 4.65 -2.51 -16.64
C GLU A 716 4.49 -1.23 -17.46
N LEU A 717 5.35 -0.22 -17.25
CA LEU A 717 5.29 1.00 -18.05
C LEU A 717 5.59 0.69 -19.53
N LEU A 718 6.66 -0.05 -19.82
CA LEU A 718 7.03 -0.36 -21.19
C LEU A 718 5.95 -1.18 -21.90
N ARG A 719 5.38 -2.19 -21.23
CA ARG A 719 4.20 -2.95 -21.73
C ARG A 719 3.03 -2.01 -22.01
N TYR A 720 2.75 -1.08 -21.09
CA TYR A 720 1.65 -0.13 -21.24
C TYR A 720 1.87 0.82 -22.42
N LEU A 721 3.09 1.35 -22.61
CA LEU A 721 3.43 2.22 -23.73
C LEU A 721 3.35 1.49 -25.08
N GLN A 722 3.87 0.26 -25.15
CA GLN A 722 3.77 -0.59 -26.33
C GLN A 722 2.31 -0.84 -26.72
N HIS A 723 1.52 -1.32 -25.76
CA HIS A 723 0.13 -1.67 -26.02
C HIS A 723 -0.70 -0.43 -26.40
N ARG A 724 -0.46 0.69 -25.72
CA ARG A 724 -1.10 1.95 -26.01
C ARG A 724 -0.76 2.48 -27.39
N ALA A 725 0.52 2.48 -27.74
CA ALA A 725 0.97 2.96 -29.04
C ALA A 725 0.31 2.15 -30.17
N GLN A 726 0.24 0.83 -30.02
CA GLN A 726 -0.44 -0.04 -30.97
C GLN A 726 -1.94 0.28 -31.06
N TRP A 727 -2.67 0.29 -29.94
CA TRP A 727 -4.11 0.55 -29.95
C TRP A 727 -4.48 1.94 -30.46
N GLN A 728 -3.73 2.97 -30.10
CA GLN A 728 -4.01 4.34 -30.52
C GLN A 728 -3.64 4.55 -31.99
N ALA A 729 -2.57 3.91 -32.48
CA ALA A 729 -2.24 3.90 -33.90
C ALA A 729 -3.35 3.23 -34.72
N ASP A 730 -3.85 2.07 -34.28
CA ASP A 730 -4.97 1.37 -34.92
C ASP A 730 -6.25 2.23 -34.96
N ALA A 731 -6.45 3.08 -33.93
CA ALA A 731 -7.57 4.02 -33.84
C ALA A 731 -7.31 5.38 -34.54
N GLY A 732 -6.15 5.60 -35.14
CA GLY A 732 -5.77 6.87 -35.77
C GLY A 732 -5.62 8.05 -34.81
N ILE A 733 -5.41 7.80 -33.51
CA ILE A 733 -5.25 8.83 -32.48
C ILE A 733 -3.77 9.18 -32.37
N ASP A 734 -3.40 10.42 -32.72
CA ASP A 734 -2.05 10.92 -32.47
C ASP A 734 -1.94 11.59 -31.10
N ASP A 735 -1.17 10.98 -30.19
CA ASP A 735 -0.88 11.51 -28.87
C ASP A 735 0.62 11.45 -28.51
N ARG A 736 0.93 11.77 -27.27
CA ARG A 736 2.32 11.85 -26.81
C ARG A 736 3.03 10.49 -26.83
N VAL A 737 2.30 9.39 -26.58
CA VAL A 737 2.83 8.03 -26.55
C VAL A 737 2.98 7.46 -27.96
N THR A 738 2.04 7.70 -28.87
CA THR A 738 2.15 7.26 -30.28
C THR A 738 3.34 7.89 -30.99
N ARG A 739 3.75 9.12 -30.62
CA ARG A 739 4.98 9.75 -31.12
C ARG A 739 6.25 9.26 -30.45
N LEU A 740 6.18 8.90 -29.17
CA LEU A 740 7.33 8.45 -28.38
C LEU A 740 7.75 7.03 -28.73
N TRP A 741 6.80 6.09 -28.74
CA TRP A 741 7.09 4.66 -28.83
C TRP A 741 7.93 4.27 -30.07
N PRO A 742 7.64 4.76 -31.29
CA PRO A 742 8.45 4.43 -32.47
C PRO A 742 9.91 4.87 -32.37
N GLN A 743 10.22 5.89 -31.54
CA GLN A 743 11.60 6.35 -31.33
C GLN A 743 12.38 5.45 -30.36
N LEU A 744 11.67 4.72 -29.51
CA LEU A 744 12.23 3.82 -28.50
C LEU A 744 12.29 2.36 -28.97
N GLN A 745 11.29 1.95 -29.75
CA GLN A 745 11.12 0.58 -30.22
C GLN A 745 12.37 0.09 -30.96
N GLY A 746 12.83 -1.11 -30.61
CA GLY A 746 14.03 -1.69 -31.22
C GLY A 746 15.36 -1.14 -30.70
N ARG A 747 15.36 -0.24 -29.69
CA ARG A 747 16.59 0.31 -29.08
C ARG A 747 16.78 -0.04 -27.60
N ILE A 748 15.74 -0.58 -26.95
CA ILE A 748 15.73 -0.81 -25.51
C ILE A 748 16.29 -2.19 -25.17
N HIS A 749 17.18 -2.25 -24.20
CA HIS A 749 17.57 -3.45 -23.46
C HIS A 749 17.23 -3.28 -21.98
N LEU A 750 16.91 -4.37 -21.31
CA LEU A 750 16.48 -4.38 -19.92
C LEU A 750 17.38 -5.31 -19.09
N LEU A 751 18.00 -4.76 -18.06
CA LEU A 751 18.67 -5.50 -17.00
C LEU A 751 17.86 -5.35 -15.72
N THR A 752 17.39 -6.46 -15.17
CA THR A 752 16.67 -6.49 -13.89
C THR A 752 17.52 -7.17 -12.83
N ALA A 753 17.38 -6.76 -11.58
CA ALA A 753 18.05 -7.40 -10.45
C ALA A 753 17.06 -7.57 -9.29
N GLY A 754 17.03 -8.75 -8.67
CA GLY A 754 16.11 -9.04 -7.56
C GLY A 754 14.64 -8.88 -7.95
N CYS A 755 14.26 -9.36 -9.14
CA CYS A 755 12.97 -9.05 -9.76
C CYS A 755 11.77 -9.74 -9.04
N PRO A 756 10.82 -8.98 -8.46
CA PRO A 756 9.70 -9.55 -7.70
C PRO A 756 8.52 -10.00 -8.57
N LEU A 757 8.57 -9.83 -9.90
CA LEU A 757 7.45 -10.09 -10.81
C LEU A 757 6.90 -11.50 -10.64
N ARG A 758 7.77 -12.50 -10.46
CA ARG A 758 7.34 -13.89 -10.32
C ARG A 758 6.88 -14.24 -8.90
N GLN A 759 7.74 -14.01 -7.91
CA GLN A 759 7.58 -14.56 -6.55
C GLN A 759 6.62 -13.76 -5.66
N LEU A 760 6.44 -12.47 -5.94
CA LEU A 760 5.48 -11.63 -5.22
C LEU A 760 4.27 -11.32 -6.09
N TYR A 761 4.49 -10.73 -7.26
CA TYR A 761 3.38 -10.20 -8.06
C TYR A 761 2.56 -11.29 -8.74
N ALA A 762 3.18 -12.19 -9.52
CA ALA A 762 2.46 -13.28 -10.19
C ALA A 762 1.96 -14.36 -9.22
N GLN A 763 2.67 -14.64 -8.13
CA GLN A 763 2.17 -15.58 -7.12
C GLN A 763 0.95 -15.03 -6.37
N ARG A 764 0.92 -13.73 -6.02
CA ARG A 764 -0.17 -13.15 -5.22
C ARG A 764 -1.31 -12.59 -6.06
N PHE A 765 -1.04 -12.13 -7.27
CA PHE A 765 -2.01 -11.57 -8.21
C PHE A 765 -1.93 -12.29 -9.57
N PRO A 766 -2.16 -13.61 -9.61
CA PRO A 766 -1.88 -14.45 -10.79
C PRO A 766 -2.62 -14.02 -12.05
N LEU A 767 -3.83 -13.47 -11.93
CA LEU A 767 -4.60 -12.99 -13.08
C LEU A 767 -4.14 -11.63 -13.61
N LEU A 768 -3.54 -10.79 -12.75
CA LEU A 768 -3.04 -9.48 -13.17
C LEU A 768 -1.66 -9.60 -13.83
N TYR A 769 -0.88 -10.59 -13.40
CA TYR A 769 0.45 -10.90 -13.91
C TYR A 769 0.51 -12.23 -14.65
N ALA A 770 -0.60 -12.65 -15.27
CA ALA A 770 -0.69 -13.91 -16.00
C ALA A 770 0.40 -14.04 -17.08
N TRP A 771 0.77 -12.91 -17.70
CA TRP A 771 1.85 -12.80 -18.68
C TRP A 771 3.24 -13.20 -18.15
N VAL A 772 3.49 -13.10 -16.84
CA VAL A 772 4.77 -13.47 -16.21
C VAL A 772 4.88 -15.00 -16.06
N GLY A 773 3.76 -15.67 -15.77
CA GLY A 773 3.74 -17.11 -15.49
C GLY A 773 3.36 -17.99 -16.70
N ARG A 774 3.17 -17.39 -17.88
CA ARG A 774 2.69 -18.11 -19.06
C ARG A 774 3.74 -19.09 -19.58
N THR A 775 3.26 -20.21 -20.12
CA THR A 775 4.09 -21.14 -20.89
C THR A 775 4.39 -20.53 -22.24
N THR A 776 5.67 -20.35 -22.56
CA THR A 776 6.12 -19.72 -23.82
C THR A 776 6.59 -20.76 -24.85
N ALA A 777 7.10 -21.89 -24.37
CA ALA A 777 7.47 -23.05 -25.19
C ALA A 777 7.30 -24.35 -24.37
N PRO A 778 7.24 -25.54 -25.00
CA PRO A 778 7.26 -26.80 -24.27
C PRO A 778 8.49 -26.86 -23.35
N GLY A 779 8.26 -26.97 -22.05
CA GLY A 779 9.35 -26.97 -21.06
C GLY A 779 9.87 -25.59 -20.63
N SER A 780 9.26 -24.46 -21.03
CA SER A 780 9.67 -23.11 -20.59
C SER A 780 8.48 -22.23 -20.21
N SER A 781 8.59 -21.56 -19.05
CA SER A 781 7.63 -20.57 -18.55
C SER A 781 8.32 -19.27 -18.19
N GLY A 782 7.68 -18.14 -18.47
CA GLY A 782 8.20 -16.81 -18.13
C GLY A 782 7.69 -15.70 -19.06
N PRO A 783 7.99 -14.42 -18.75
CA PRO A 783 7.69 -13.31 -19.65
C PRO A 783 8.60 -13.31 -20.88
N LEU A 784 8.17 -12.74 -22.00
CA LEU A 784 9.03 -12.52 -23.18
C LEU A 784 9.56 -11.08 -23.20
N ALA A 785 10.75 -10.88 -23.75
CA ALA A 785 11.32 -9.55 -23.99
C ALA A 785 10.40 -8.72 -24.91
N SER A 786 9.73 -9.38 -25.87
CA SER A 786 8.75 -8.77 -26.75
C SER A 786 7.47 -8.30 -26.03
N ASP A 787 7.14 -8.85 -24.87
CA ASP A 787 5.96 -8.42 -24.09
C ASP A 787 6.12 -6.98 -23.61
N VAL A 788 7.35 -6.62 -23.23
CA VAL A 788 7.75 -5.30 -22.72
C VAL A 788 8.43 -4.45 -23.80
N GLY A 789 8.48 -4.93 -25.05
CA GLY A 789 9.05 -4.19 -26.19
C GLY A 789 10.57 -3.97 -26.12
N VAL A 790 11.31 -4.85 -25.44
CA VAL A 790 12.78 -4.79 -25.35
C VAL A 790 13.44 -5.84 -26.23
N ASN A 791 14.64 -5.54 -26.70
CA ASN A 791 15.44 -6.43 -27.55
C ASN A 791 16.09 -7.57 -26.76
N ARG A 792 16.54 -7.25 -25.54
CA ARG A 792 17.17 -8.21 -24.62
C ARG A 792 16.71 -7.93 -23.21
N TRP A 793 16.43 -8.99 -22.45
CA TRP A 793 16.09 -8.94 -21.04
C TRP A 793 16.99 -9.90 -20.26
N VAL A 794 17.88 -9.35 -19.45
CA VAL A 794 18.71 -10.10 -18.51
C VAL A 794 18.19 -9.88 -17.09
N ASN A 795 17.99 -10.96 -16.34
CA ASN A 795 17.60 -10.89 -14.94
C ASN A 795 18.69 -11.49 -14.04
N LEU A 796 19.20 -10.69 -13.12
CA LEU A 796 20.18 -11.08 -12.11
C LEU A 796 19.45 -11.45 -10.82
N TYR A 797 19.81 -12.58 -10.20
CA TYR A 797 19.30 -12.93 -8.88
C TYR A 797 20.34 -13.58 -7.99
N THR A 798 20.19 -13.39 -6.68
CA THR A 798 20.90 -14.16 -5.66
C THR A 798 19.96 -15.24 -5.10
N THR A 799 20.55 -16.33 -4.62
CA THR A 799 19.78 -17.47 -4.10
C THR A 799 19.03 -17.18 -2.81
N GLY A 800 19.52 -16.23 -2.00
CA GLY A 800 18.89 -15.77 -0.76
C GLY A 800 17.97 -14.57 -0.93
N ASP A 801 17.76 -14.05 -2.14
CA ASP A 801 16.84 -12.94 -2.36
C ASP A 801 15.40 -13.35 -2.03
N TYR A 802 14.86 -12.77 -0.97
CA TYR A 802 13.52 -13.03 -0.47
C TYR A 802 12.44 -12.19 -1.16
N VAL A 803 12.82 -11.23 -1.99
CA VAL A 803 11.89 -10.37 -2.73
C VAL A 803 11.70 -10.88 -4.16
N GLY A 804 12.79 -11.20 -4.86
CA GLY A 804 12.74 -11.58 -6.26
C GLY A 804 13.92 -12.42 -6.73
N ARG A 805 13.65 -13.54 -7.41
CA ARG A 805 14.68 -14.43 -7.97
C ARG A 805 14.53 -14.60 -9.49
N TRP A 806 14.50 -15.84 -9.97
CA TRP A 806 14.40 -16.16 -11.39
C TRP A 806 13.04 -15.77 -11.97
N LEU A 807 13.03 -15.44 -13.26
CA LEU A 807 11.82 -15.20 -14.04
C LEU A 807 11.44 -16.43 -14.86
N TRP A 808 12.42 -17.14 -15.41
CA TRP A 808 12.23 -18.26 -16.32
C TRP A 808 12.56 -19.59 -15.64
N CYS A 809 11.68 -20.59 -15.78
CA CYS A 809 12.01 -21.96 -15.39
C CYS A 809 11.13 -22.99 -16.10
N ASP A 810 11.51 -24.27 -15.97
CA ASP A 810 10.72 -25.39 -16.44
C ASP A 810 9.35 -25.44 -15.71
N PRO A 811 8.26 -25.84 -16.38
CA PRO A 811 6.95 -25.95 -15.75
C PRO A 811 6.96 -26.99 -14.60
N PRO A 812 6.07 -26.86 -13.62
CA PRO A 812 5.96 -27.83 -12.52
C PRO A 812 5.81 -29.27 -13.03
N PRO A 813 6.40 -30.28 -12.35
CA PRO A 813 6.99 -30.22 -11.01
C PRO A 813 8.45 -29.74 -10.95
N ALA A 814 9.06 -29.39 -12.07
CA ALA A 814 10.48 -29.03 -12.18
C ALA A 814 10.78 -27.57 -11.78
N ILE A 815 10.33 -27.13 -10.59
CA ILE A 815 10.57 -25.76 -10.10
C ILE A 815 12.07 -25.52 -9.80
N ASP A 816 12.89 -26.56 -9.74
CA ASP A 816 14.31 -26.46 -9.35
C ASP A 816 15.29 -26.68 -10.53
N THR A 817 14.81 -26.90 -11.77
CA THR A 817 15.66 -27.06 -12.97
C THR A 817 15.35 -26.04 -14.07
N VAL A 818 16.38 -25.70 -14.84
CA VAL A 818 16.27 -24.99 -16.12
C VAL A 818 16.83 -25.92 -17.19
N GLY A 819 16.02 -26.28 -18.18
CA GLY A 819 16.42 -27.12 -19.32
C GLY A 819 16.90 -28.52 -18.91
N GLY A 820 16.34 -29.10 -17.83
CA GLY A 820 16.60 -30.48 -17.42
C GLY A 820 17.98 -30.79 -16.79
N HIS A 821 18.94 -29.86 -16.74
CA HIS A 821 20.30 -30.16 -16.26
C HIS A 821 20.96 -29.10 -15.33
N ALA A 822 20.52 -27.85 -15.31
CA ALA A 822 21.06 -26.83 -14.39
C ALA A 822 20.08 -26.55 -13.23
N THR A 823 20.55 -26.63 -11.98
CA THR A 823 19.73 -26.18 -10.85
C THR A 823 19.74 -24.66 -10.79
N LEU A 824 18.57 -24.03 -10.57
CA LEU A 824 18.41 -22.57 -10.37
C LEU A 824 19.33 -21.97 -9.28
N TRP A 825 19.94 -22.83 -8.47
CA TRP A 825 20.76 -22.42 -7.33
C TRP A 825 22.25 -22.43 -7.63
N ASN A 826 22.66 -22.94 -8.79
CA ASN A 826 24.05 -22.93 -9.20
C ASN A 826 24.41 -21.54 -9.71
N PRO A 827 25.45 -20.89 -9.16
CA PRO A 827 25.99 -19.68 -9.74
C PRO A 827 26.30 -19.92 -11.22
N ALA A 828 25.98 -18.94 -12.08
CA ALA A 828 26.31 -19.04 -13.48
C ALA A 828 27.85 -19.17 -13.63
N PRO A 829 28.37 -20.09 -14.48
CA PRO A 829 29.79 -20.13 -14.80
C PRO A 829 30.21 -18.84 -15.53
N ALA A 830 31.52 -18.71 -15.83
CA ALA A 830 32.15 -17.55 -16.46
C ALA A 830 31.26 -16.83 -17.52
N PHE A 831 31.36 -15.49 -17.56
CA PHE A 831 30.55 -14.64 -18.44
C PHE A 831 30.51 -15.18 -19.87
N ALA A 832 29.32 -15.50 -20.37
CA ALA A 832 29.10 -16.04 -21.70
C ALA A 832 28.16 -15.13 -22.51
N PRO A 833 28.47 -14.85 -23.79
CA PRO A 833 27.61 -14.04 -24.67
C PRO A 833 26.16 -14.54 -24.68
N MET A 834 25.20 -13.63 -24.85
CA MET A 834 23.77 -13.99 -24.95
C MET A 834 23.49 -14.76 -26.23
N THR A 835 22.84 -15.92 -26.10
CA THR A 835 22.36 -16.74 -27.22
C THR A 835 20.89 -16.51 -27.56
N GLY A 836 20.12 -15.84 -26.69
CA GLY A 836 18.70 -15.52 -26.87
C GLY A 836 18.30 -14.16 -26.30
N PRO A 837 17.04 -13.73 -26.46
CA PRO A 837 16.56 -12.43 -25.98
C PRO A 837 16.44 -12.38 -24.46
N GLU A 838 16.02 -13.47 -23.82
CA GLU A 838 15.81 -13.59 -22.38
C GLU A 838 16.91 -14.41 -21.70
N ARG A 839 17.35 -13.98 -20.52
CA ARG A 839 18.34 -14.73 -19.73
C ARG A 839 18.24 -14.48 -18.24
N ASP A 840 18.18 -15.56 -17.47
CA ASP A 840 18.38 -15.56 -16.01
C ASP A 840 19.84 -15.82 -15.66
N VAL A 841 20.36 -15.11 -14.65
CA VAL A 841 21.74 -15.23 -14.17
C VAL A 841 21.75 -15.30 -12.64
N CYS A 842 22.05 -16.49 -12.11
CA CYS A 842 22.30 -16.66 -10.69
C CYS A 842 23.69 -16.12 -10.35
N VAL A 843 23.74 -15.07 -9.53
CA VAL A 843 24.99 -14.44 -9.06
C VAL A 843 25.61 -15.24 -7.90
N GLY A 844 24.83 -16.13 -7.26
CA GLY A 844 25.28 -17.03 -6.21
C GLY A 844 24.65 -16.74 -4.85
N ILE A 845 25.44 -16.86 -3.78
CA ILE A 845 25.00 -16.56 -2.41
C ILE A 845 24.92 -15.05 -2.22
N GLY A 846 23.83 -14.59 -1.62
CA GLY A 846 23.59 -13.17 -1.37
C GLY A 846 22.14 -12.92 -0.98
N ALA A 847 21.84 -11.67 -0.67
CA ALA A 847 20.50 -11.21 -0.31
C ALA A 847 20.03 -10.13 -1.29
N HIS A 848 19.04 -9.31 -0.91
CA HIS A 848 18.30 -8.49 -1.85
C HIS A 848 19.02 -7.20 -2.27
N THR A 849 19.90 -6.62 -1.45
CA THR A 849 20.47 -5.28 -1.74
C THR A 849 21.84 -5.30 -2.43
N HIS A 850 22.55 -6.43 -2.44
CA HIS A 850 23.97 -6.47 -2.79
C HIS A 850 24.29 -6.59 -4.30
N TYR A 851 23.31 -6.40 -5.20
CA TYR A 851 23.52 -6.59 -6.64
C TYR A 851 24.51 -5.61 -7.28
N PHE A 852 24.58 -4.39 -6.75
CA PHE A 852 25.33 -3.27 -7.36
C PHE A 852 26.46 -2.73 -6.48
N GLU A 853 26.86 -3.47 -5.44
CA GLU A 853 27.98 -3.08 -4.59
C GLU A 853 29.32 -3.16 -5.33
N GLN A 854 30.33 -2.41 -4.87
CA GLN A 854 31.62 -2.23 -5.56
C GLN A 854 32.42 -3.53 -5.81
N GLY A 855 32.07 -4.67 -5.18
CA GLY A 855 32.64 -6.00 -5.47
C GLY A 855 31.87 -6.82 -6.52
N GLY A 856 30.71 -6.35 -6.96
CA GLY A 856 29.78 -7.02 -7.87
C GLY A 856 30.19 -6.95 -9.33
N THR A 857 31.27 -7.64 -9.71
CA THR A 857 31.75 -7.67 -11.10
C THR A 857 30.70 -8.21 -12.10
N TYR A 858 29.74 -9.02 -11.65
CA TYR A 858 28.69 -9.59 -12.50
C TYR A 858 27.73 -8.54 -13.07
N ALA A 859 27.16 -7.66 -12.24
CA ALA A 859 26.23 -6.65 -12.70
C ALA A 859 26.90 -5.69 -13.68
N ALA A 860 28.11 -5.23 -13.37
CA ALA A 860 28.88 -4.36 -14.25
C ALA A 860 29.18 -4.99 -15.63
N ARG A 861 29.59 -6.27 -15.66
CA ARG A 861 29.83 -7.01 -16.92
C ARG A 861 28.57 -7.14 -17.77
N TRP A 862 27.42 -7.37 -17.14
CA TRP A 862 26.14 -7.46 -17.84
C TRP A 862 25.67 -6.09 -18.34
N ILE A 863 25.88 -5.02 -17.59
CA ILE A 863 25.64 -3.65 -18.09
C ILE A 863 26.53 -3.37 -19.30
N ASP A 864 27.84 -3.66 -19.21
CA ASP A 864 28.78 -3.49 -20.31
C ASP A 864 28.36 -4.26 -21.57
N ALA A 865 27.91 -5.50 -21.40
CA ALA A 865 27.47 -6.36 -22.50
C ALA A 865 26.16 -5.92 -23.17
N LEU A 866 25.35 -5.13 -22.49
CA LEU A 866 24.16 -4.49 -23.06
C LEU A 866 24.48 -3.12 -23.64
N VAL A 867 25.52 -2.45 -23.14
CA VAL A 867 26.04 -1.20 -23.69
C VAL A 867 26.77 -1.45 -25.02
N ASN A 868 27.50 -2.56 -25.16
CA ASN A 868 28.26 -2.94 -26.34
C ASN A 868 27.43 -3.69 -27.37
#